data_AF-A0A8C1DPE5-F1
#
_entry.id   AF-A0A8C1DPE5-F1
#
_cell.length_a   1.000
_cell.length_b   1.000
_cell.length_c   1.000
_cell.angle_alpha   90.00
_cell.angle_beta   90.00
_cell.angle_gamma   90.00
#
_symmetry.space_group_name_H-M   'P 1'
#
loop_
_entity.id
_entity.type
_entity.pdbx_description
1 polymer ?
#
loop_
_entity_poly.entity_id
_entity_poly.type
_entity_poly.pdbx_seq_one_letter_code
_entity_poly.pdbx_strand_id
1 'polypeptide(L)'
;MNLFSCVRQYPNFAVYDLLVSPNCLPDLLQGGIKAKNMDNVFILASLQLQNKAPTRVFRIFNALDNTDYFDFTVQGKLNKGLSDHSSLMLPLTDGQQHHILLHFSGLQQGTPTTALYVDCRLVERVQDVPLAFKSLPQGPKQVTLKTLPTSSQVNLGETADLRKTIMECVQCTGLQEKRQSKCGPGVCFKLDMCIETAEGVECAPCPEGYTGDGIQCEDIDECQFNPCFSGVRCVNTAPGFRCEKCPRGFTGPEIQGVGVHYAQTNKQMCNDIDECQVDNGGCTPNSYCHNTVGAFHCGICKTGFRGDQNSGCRSTGLDPAPLTGRLCGNGQPNPCDVNAECVVERDGSISCLCKVGWAGNGYVCGKDTDIDAYPDIKLQCRDGTCKKDNCMFVPNSGQEDADRDGKGDACDEDADSDGIFNDQDNCWLVPNIDQKNSDKDLHGDACDNCIDVENQDQRDTDKDGLGDACDDDIDGDGLKNILDNCQRVPNPDQKDKDNDGVGDECDSCPEVPNPNQSDVDDDLVGDTCDTNIDSDGDGHQNTKDNCPTIINSSQQDTDKDGLGDECDDDDDNDGILDDQDNCRLVPNPDQKDENNDGVGDACTGDFDKDHVIDRIDTCPENAEITLTDFRAYQTVVLDPEGEAQIDPNWVVLNQGMEIVQTMNSDPGLAVGYTAFSGVDFEGTFHVNTVTDDDYAGFIFGYQDSSSFYVVMWKQTEQTYWQAMPFRAVAEPGIQLKAVKSKTGPGESLRNSLWHTGDTNDQVRLLWKDPRNVGWKDKVSYRWNLKHRPQLGYIRVKFYEGTDLVADSGVIIDTSMRGGRLGVFCFSQENIIWSNLRYRCNGECSAGTILEEQCIHINFSVYLHVHFFFFYIYRHNS
;
A
#
# COMPACT_ATOMS: atom_id res chain seq x y z
N MET A 1 30.54 -14.39 -42.15
CA MET A 1 29.80 -14.43 -43.43
C MET A 1 28.76 -13.32 -43.36
N ASN A 2 28.83 -12.33 -44.25
CA ASN A 2 28.05 -11.09 -44.17
C ASN A 2 26.54 -11.33 -44.33
N LEU A 3 25.72 -10.85 -43.40
CA LEU A 3 24.24 -10.88 -43.44
C LEU A 3 23.65 -10.35 -44.77
N PHE A 4 24.29 -9.35 -45.40
CA PHE A 4 23.85 -8.82 -46.70
C PHE A 4 24.13 -9.75 -47.90
N SER A 5 25.05 -10.72 -47.76
CA SER A 5 25.33 -11.68 -48.83
C SER A 5 24.23 -12.74 -48.96
N CYS A 6 23.50 -13.04 -47.87
CA CYS A 6 22.34 -13.93 -47.91
C CYS A 6 21.10 -13.24 -48.53
N VAL A 7 20.90 -11.94 -48.26
CA VAL A 7 19.72 -11.20 -48.74
C VAL A 7 19.82 -10.88 -50.25
N ARG A 8 21.02 -10.55 -50.77
CA ARG A 8 21.23 -10.25 -52.21
C ARG A 8 21.05 -11.45 -53.15
N GLN A 9 20.94 -12.67 -52.64
CA GLN A 9 20.74 -13.87 -53.45
C GLN A 9 19.31 -14.05 -53.96
N TYR A 10 18.34 -13.28 -53.43
CA TYR A 10 16.93 -13.41 -53.76
C TYR A 10 16.43 -12.21 -54.57
N PRO A 11 15.85 -12.41 -55.78
CA PRO A 11 15.12 -11.36 -56.47
C PRO A 11 13.81 -11.05 -55.71
N ASN A 12 13.46 -9.76 -55.56
CA ASN A 12 12.26 -9.25 -54.86
C ASN A 12 12.18 -9.60 -53.36
N PHE A 13 12.85 -8.79 -52.53
CA PHE A 13 12.83 -8.92 -51.07
C PHE A 13 12.47 -7.60 -50.36
N ALA A 14 12.06 -7.71 -49.10
CA ALA A 14 11.96 -6.57 -48.18
C ALA A 14 12.59 -6.92 -46.82
N VAL A 15 13.27 -5.95 -46.22
CA VAL A 15 13.92 -6.08 -44.91
C VAL A 15 13.24 -5.12 -43.94
N TYR A 16 12.77 -5.64 -42.81
CA TYR A 16 12.11 -4.86 -41.77
C TYR A 16 12.83 -4.98 -40.44
N ASP A 17 13.00 -3.83 -39.80
CA ASP A 17 13.51 -3.70 -38.44
C ASP A 17 12.32 -3.43 -37.52
N LEU A 18 12.07 -4.36 -36.58
CA LEU A 18 10.92 -4.29 -35.68
C LEU A 18 10.99 -3.12 -34.69
N LEU A 19 12.17 -2.53 -34.48
CA LEU A 19 12.36 -1.40 -33.56
C LEU A 19 12.12 -0.04 -34.21
N VAL A 20 12.37 0.06 -35.51
CA VAL A 20 12.35 1.35 -36.22
C VAL A 20 11.04 1.56 -36.97
N SER A 21 10.26 0.50 -37.23
CA SER A 21 9.02 0.62 -38.02
C SER A 21 7.90 -0.36 -37.62
N PRO A 22 7.46 -0.39 -36.36
CA PRO A 22 6.42 -1.31 -35.89
C PRO A 22 5.06 -1.12 -36.61
N ASN A 23 4.78 0.11 -37.07
CA ASN A 23 3.51 0.48 -37.69
C ASN A 23 3.39 0.11 -39.19
N CYS A 24 4.50 -0.25 -39.86
CA CYS A 24 4.50 -0.54 -41.30
C CYS A 24 4.28 -2.02 -41.65
N LEU A 25 4.46 -2.93 -40.69
CA LEU A 25 4.31 -4.36 -40.89
C LEU A 25 2.83 -4.80 -41.09
N PRO A 26 1.85 -4.27 -40.34
CA PRO A 26 0.44 -4.58 -40.56
C PRO A 26 -0.07 -4.22 -41.98
N ASP A 27 0.34 -3.06 -42.52
CA ASP A 27 -0.03 -2.62 -43.88
C ASP A 27 0.57 -3.52 -44.98
N LEU A 28 1.78 -4.06 -44.75
CA LEU A 28 2.39 -5.03 -45.65
C LEU A 28 1.61 -6.35 -45.67
N LEU A 29 1.21 -6.82 -44.48
CA LEU A 29 0.46 -8.07 -44.30
C LEU A 29 -0.97 -7.94 -44.84
N GLN A 30 -1.60 -6.76 -44.71
CA GLN A 30 -2.91 -6.43 -45.28
C GLN A 30 -2.86 -6.12 -46.80
N GLY A 31 -2.12 -6.92 -47.57
CA GLY A 31 -2.13 -6.90 -49.04
C GLY A 31 -0.90 -6.29 -49.73
N GLY A 32 0.01 -5.66 -48.98
CA GLY A 32 1.26 -5.11 -49.51
C GLY A 32 2.20 -6.18 -50.11
N ILE A 33 2.23 -7.40 -49.55
CA ILE A 33 3.01 -8.52 -50.11
C ILE A 33 2.58 -8.79 -51.55
N LYS A 34 1.26 -8.92 -51.78
CA LYS A 34 0.66 -9.22 -53.09
C LYS A 34 0.77 -8.04 -54.07
N ALA A 35 0.54 -6.81 -53.59
CA ALA A 35 0.61 -5.60 -54.41
C ALA A 35 2.04 -5.27 -54.89
N LYS A 36 3.07 -5.63 -54.11
CA LYS A 36 4.48 -5.35 -54.42
C LYS A 36 5.26 -6.55 -55.00
N ASN A 37 4.58 -7.66 -55.30
CA ASN A 37 5.17 -8.88 -55.87
C ASN A 37 6.38 -9.42 -55.08
N MET A 38 6.28 -9.38 -53.74
CA MET A 38 7.35 -9.80 -52.82
C MET A 38 7.19 -11.28 -52.45
N ASP A 39 8.25 -12.07 -52.61
CA ASP A 39 8.24 -13.51 -52.27
C ASP A 39 9.11 -13.84 -51.05
N ASN A 40 10.02 -12.93 -50.68
CA ASN A 40 10.95 -13.07 -49.56
C ASN A 40 10.84 -11.88 -48.59
N VAL A 41 10.64 -12.17 -47.30
CA VAL A 41 10.57 -11.17 -46.22
C VAL A 41 11.59 -11.50 -45.14
N PHE A 42 12.40 -10.52 -44.76
CA PHE A 42 13.41 -10.63 -43.72
C PHE A 42 13.05 -9.72 -42.54
N ILE A 43 13.04 -10.28 -41.34
CA ILE A 43 12.76 -9.57 -40.10
C ILE A 43 14.01 -9.64 -39.22
N LEU A 44 14.50 -8.48 -38.81
CA LEU A 44 15.68 -8.33 -37.94
C LEU A 44 15.24 -7.91 -36.54
N ALA A 45 15.85 -8.54 -35.53
CA ALA A 45 15.72 -8.15 -34.13
C ALA A 45 17.03 -8.41 -33.38
N SER A 46 17.32 -7.62 -32.36
CA SER A 46 18.43 -7.86 -31.44
C SER A 46 17.87 -8.11 -30.04
N LEU A 47 18.32 -9.16 -29.36
CA LEU A 47 17.83 -9.49 -28.02
C LEU A 47 18.96 -9.87 -27.08
N GLN A 48 18.76 -9.58 -25.80
CA GLN A 48 19.64 -9.96 -24.69
C GLN A 48 18.76 -10.67 -23.65
N LEU A 49 18.95 -11.97 -23.46
CA LEU A 49 18.13 -12.78 -22.55
C LEU A 49 18.81 -12.93 -21.19
N GLN A 50 18.12 -12.51 -20.13
CA GLN A 50 18.62 -12.56 -18.75
C GLN A 50 18.01 -13.72 -17.93
N ASN A 51 16.90 -14.33 -18.36
CA ASN A 51 16.10 -15.23 -17.50
C ASN A 51 15.65 -16.54 -18.18
N LYS A 52 15.31 -17.58 -17.38
CA LYS A 52 14.94 -18.95 -17.84
C LYS A 52 13.46 -19.12 -18.26
N ALA A 53 12.66 -18.07 -18.19
CA ALA A 53 11.24 -18.10 -18.57
C ALA A 53 11.06 -17.95 -20.10
N PRO A 54 10.04 -18.60 -20.71
CA PRO A 54 9.72 -18.39 -22.12
C PRO A 54 9.31 -16.92 -22.34
N THR A 55 10.08 -16.22 -23.17
CA THR A 55 9.93 -14.78 -23.43
C THR A 55 9.37 -14.58 -24.83
N ARG A 56 8.20 -13.97 -24.94
CA ARG A 56 7.50 -13.73 -26.22
C ARG A 56 8.03 -12.48 -26.90
N VAL A 57 8.72 -12.61 -28.02
CA VAL A 57 9.40 -11.49 -28.69
C VAL A 57 8.41 -10.62 -29.47
N PHE A 58 7.51 -11.23 -30.25
CA PHE A 58 6.39 -10.52 -30.89
C PHE A 58 5.27 -11.50 -31.25
N ARG A 59 4.05 -10.97 -31.39
CA ARG A 59 2.90 -11.71 -31.93
C ARG A 59 2.16 -10.91 -33.00
N ILE A 60 1.63 -11.62 -33.99
CA ILE A 60 0.72 -11.12 -35.02
C ILE A 60 -0.64 -11.74 -34.71
N PHE A 61 -1.66 -10.90 -34.51
CA PHE A 61 -2.96 -11.35 -34.04
C PHE A 61 -4.09 -10.54 -34.67
N ASN A 62 -5.29 -11.08 -34.65
CA ASN A 62 -6.49 -10.36 -35.06
C ASN A 62 -6.95 -9.45 -33.92
N ALA A 63 -7.05 -8.14 -34.16
CA ALA A 63 -7.41 -7.21 -33.10
C ALA A 63 -8.88 -7.27 -32.69
N LEU A 64 -9.76 -7.87 -33.51
CA LEU A 64 -11.19 -7.93 -33.22
C LEU A 64 -11.56 -9.10 -32.30
N ASP A 65 -10.95 -10.26 -32.50
CA ASP A 65 -11.24 -11.49 -31.72
C ASP A 65 -10.04 -12.02 -30.91
N ASN A 66 -8.91 -11.29 -30.95
CA ASN A 66 -7.67 -11.61 -30.26
C ASN A 66 -7.02 -12.96 -30.64
N THR A 67 -7.41 -13.55 -31.79
CA THR A 67 -6.82 -14.81 -32.29
C THR A 67 -5.41 -14.60 -32.83
N ASP A 68 -4.45 -15.42 -32.39
CA ASP A 68 -3.05 -15.31 -32.80
C ASP A 68 -2.83 -15.97 -34.17
N TYR A 69 -2.35 -15.19 -35.15
CA TYR A 69 -1.93 -15.68 -36.46
C TYR A 69 -0.52 -16.27 -36.44
N PHE A 70 0.37 -15.65 -35.66
CA PHE A 70 1.76 -16.08 -35.51
C PHE A 70 2.34 -15.55 -34.19
N ASP A 71 3.03 -16.41 -33.46
CA ASP A 71 3.70 -16.08 -32.20
C ASP A 71 5.17 -16.52 -32.26
N PHE A 72 6.09 -15.60 -31.96
CA PHE A 72 7.50 -15.93 -31.78
C PHE A 72 7.92 -15.77 -30.31
N THR A 73 8.18 -16.91 -29.66
CA THR A 73 8.60 -17.00 -28.27
C THR A 73 9.95 -17.73 -28.16
N VAL A 74 10.86 -17.21 -27.32
CA VAL A 74 12.20 -17.77 -27.10
C VAL A 74 12.33 -18.24 -25.64
N GLN A 75 12.85 -19.46 -25.43
CA GLN A 75 13.07 -20.02 -24.09
C GLN A 75 14.43 -20.73 -23.95
N GLY A 76 15.28 -20.33 -23.01
CA GLY A 76 16.53 -21.06 -22.73
C GLY A 76 16.29 -22.35 -21.91
N LYS A 77 16.80 -23.52 -22.36
CA LYS A 77 16.90 -24.74 -21.52
C LYS A 77 18.34 -25.29 -21.48
N LEU A 78 18.79 -25.71 -20.30
CA LEU A 78 20.03 -26.46 -20.06
C LEU A 78 19.72 -27.96 -20.10
N ASN A 79 20.38 -28.74 -20.96
CA ASN A 79 20.29 -30.20 -20.89
C ASN A 79 21.65 -30.84 -20.57
N LYS A 80 21.66 -31.60 -19.46
CA LYS A 80 22.59 -32.70 -19.16
C LYS A 80 22.21 -33.91 -20.01
N GLY A 81 23.18 -34.54 -20.68
CA GLY A 81 23.10 -35.94 -21.14
C GLY A 81 23.10 -36.16 -22.65
N LEU A 82 24.01 -37.02 -23.12
CA LEU A 82 24.26 -37.39 -24.52
C LEU A 82 23.09 -38.12 -25.21
N SER A 83 22.87 -37.88 -26.51
CA SER A 83 23.14 -38.87 -27.57
C SER A 83 22.84 -38.29 -28.97
N ASP A 84 23.65 -38.74 -29.93
CA ASP A 84 23.64 -38.53 -31.37
C ASP A 84 22.30 -38.14 -32.02
N HIS A 85 22.19 -36.89 -32.47
CA HIS A 85 21.86 -36.51 -33.85
C HIS A 85 22.08 -34.98 -34.01
N SER A 86 22.88 -34.63 -35.02
CA SER A 86 23.38 -33.30 -35.37
C SER A 86 22.40 -32.15 -35.12
N SER A 87 22.60 -31.39 -34.04
CA SER A 87 21.88 -30.16 -33.73
C SER A 87 22.87 -29.13 -33.12
N LEU A 88 22.94 -27.95 -33.72
CA LEU A 88 23.89 -26.88 -33.41
C LEU A 88 23.58 -26.28 -32.02
N MET A 89 24.46 -26.47 -31.02
CA MET A 89 24.28 -25.87 -29.68
C MET A 89 24.83 -24.41 -29.65
N LEU A 90 23.95 -23.42 -29.42
CA LEU A 90 24.31 -22.01 -29.18
C LEU A 90 23.82 -21.58 -27.78
N PRO A 91 24.68 -21.09 -26.88
CA PRO A 91 24.26 -20.62 -25.56
C PRO A 91 23.71 -19.19 -25.67
N LEU A 92 22.37 -19.04 -25.68
CA LEU A 92 21.68 -17.73 -25.83
C LEU A 92 21.32 -17.04 -24.49
N THR A 93 21.83 -17.56 -23.37
CA THR A 93 21.55 -17.08 -22.00
C THR A 93 22.85 -16.69 -21.29
N ASP A 94 23.77 -16.09 -22.05
CA ASP A 94 25.08 -15.65 -21.58
C ASP A 94 25.10 -14.15 -21.19
N GLY A 95 23.94 -13.48 -21.28
CA GLY A 95 23.81 -12.06 -21.03
C GLY A 95 24.42 -11.18 -22.14
N GLN A 96 24.84 -11.74 -23.29
CA GLN A 96 25.27 -10.97 -24.45
C GLN A 96 24.09 -10.62 -25.36
N GLN A 97 24.27 -9.59 -26.19
CA GLN A 97 23.30 -9.21 -27.20
C GLN A 97 23.49 -10.09 -28.44
N HIS A 98 22.44 -10.81 -28.82
CA HIS A 98 22.41 -11.66 -30.01
C HIS A 98 21.58 -11.02 -31.12
N HIS A 99 22.01 -11.19 -32.37
CA HIS A 99 21.28 -10.72 -33.54
C HIS A 99 20.50 -11.85 -34.20
N ILE A 100 19.19 -11.67 -34.31
CA ILE A 100 18.27 -12.63 -34.90
C ILE A 100 17.77 -12.12 -36.25
N LEU A 101 17.80 -13.01 -37.23
CA LEU A 101 17.20 -12.81 -38.55
C LEU A 101 16.20 -13.94 -38.83
N LEU A 102 14.93 -13.56 -38.98
CA LEU A 102 13.86 -14.44 -39.45
C LEU A 102 13.65 -14.20 -40.94
N HIS A 103 13.74 -15.26 -41.74
CA HIS A 103 13.55 -15.23 -43.19
C HIS A 103 12.32 -16.03 -43.57
N PHE A 104 11.29 -15.37 -44.10
CA PHE A 104 10.14 -16.00 -44.74
C PHE A 104 10.35 -16.02 -46.25
N SER A 105 10.13 -17.17 -46.89
CA SER A 105 10.30 -17.35 -48.34
C SER A 105 9.17 -18.20 -48.93
N GLY A 106 8.92 -18.07 -50.23
CA GLY A 106 7.86 -18.81 -50.93
C GLY A 106 6.45 -18.33 -50.57
N LEU A 107 6.31 -17.03 -50.24
CA LEU A 107 5.04 -16.42 -49.81
C LEU A 107 4.04 -16.23 -50.95
N GLN A 108 4.52 -16.13 -52.20
CA GLN A 108 3.67 -16.03 -53.38
C GLN A 108 3.78 -17.24 -54.30
N GLN A 109 4.99 -17.78 -54.48
CA GLN A 109 5.24 -18.91 -55.37
C GLN A 109 6.03 -19.99 -54.64
N GLY A 110 5.36 -21.08 -54.24
CA GLY A 110 5.99 -22.23 -53.58
C GLY A 110 5.30 -22.64 -52.27
N THR A 111 5.92 -23.56 -51.54
CA THR A 111 5.57 -23.86 -50.15
C THR A 111 6.20 -22.80 -49.25
N PRO A 112 5.43 -22.08 -48.43
CA PRO A 112 5.99 -21.05 -47.56
C PRO A 112 6.91 -21.70 -46.52
N THR A 113 8.13 -21.20 -46.41
CA THR A 113 9.12 -21.67 -45.44
C THR A 113 9.65 -20.52 -44.60
N THR A 114 9.94 -20.80 -43.33
CA THR A 114 10.60 -19.85 -42.43
C THR A 114 11.94 -20.41 -41.99
N ALA A 115 12.99 -19.61 -42.07
CA ALA A 115 14.32 -19.92 -41.58
C ALA A 115 14.73 -18.92 -40.49
N LEU A 116 15.26 -19.43 -39.38
CA LEU A 116 15.78 -18.64 -38.26
C LEU A 116 17.30 -18.65 -38.29
N TYR A 117 17.90 -17.47 -38.29
CA TYR A 117 19.33 -17.27 -38.15
C TYR A 117 19.63 -16.50 -36.87
N VAL A 118 20.67 -16.92 -36.14
CA VAL A 118 21.18 -16.20 -34.97
C VAL A 118 22.68 -15.98 -35.17
N ASP A 119 23.15 -14.74 -35.03
CA ASP A 119 24.54 -14.33 -35.26
C ASP A 119 25.13 -14.87 -36.58
N CYS A 120 24.36 -14.71 -37.65
CA CYS A 120 24.65 -15.21 -39.01
C CYS A 120 24.74 -16.74 -39.16
N ARG A 121 24.26 -17.54 -38.20
CA ARG A 121 24.19 -19.01 -38.30
C ARG A 121 22.75 -19.47 -38.43
N LEU A 122 22.45 -20.33 -39.40
CA LEU A 122 21.13 -20.94 -39.55
C LEU A 122 20.90 -21.89 -38.36
N VAL A 123 19.89 -21.61 -37.57
CA VAL A 123 19.49 -22.41 -36.40
C VAL A 123 18.44 -23.44 -36.80
N GLU A 124 17.36 -23.00 -37.44
CA GLU A 124 16.26 -23.88 -37.81
C GLU A 124 15.56 -23.41 -39.10
N ARG A 125 14.94 -24.36 -39.82
CA ARG A 125 14.09 -24.08 -40.98
C ARG A 125 12.83 -24.93 -40.91
N VAL A 126 11.69 -24.27 -40.94
CA VAL A 126 10.35 -24.89 -40.90
C VAL A 126 9.68 -24.73 -42.26
N GLN A 127 9.12 -25.83 -42.77
CA GLN A 127 8.33 -25.86 -43.99
C GLN A 127 6.83 -25.86 -43.63
N ASP A 128 5.99 -25.28 -44.48
CA ASP A 128 4.52 -25.21 -44.35
C ASP A 128 4.00 -24.35 -43.17
N VAL A 129 4.42 -23.09 -43.18
CA VAL A 129 3.97 -22.00 -42.27
C VAL A 129 2.45 -21.73 -42.43
N PRO A 130 1.70 -21.36 -41.37
CA PRO A 130 0.23 -21.22 -41.39
C PRO A 130 -0.36 -20.29 -42.49
N LEU A 131 -1.65 -20.50 -42.78
CA LEU A 131 -2.48 -19.81 -43.79
C LEU A 131 -2.47 -18.26 -43.72
N ALA A 132 -2.02 -17.68 -42.62
CA ALA A 132 -1.90 -16.25 -42.37
C ALA A 132 -1.05 -15.49 -43.40
N PHE A 133 -0.22 -16.14 -44.20
CA PHE A 133 0.53 -15.48 -45.27
C PHE A 133 -0.01 -15.75 -46.69
N LYS A 134 -1.03 -16.61 -46.83
CA LYS A 134 -1.68 -16.92 -48.11
C LYS A 134 -3.01 -16.18 -48.31
N SER A 135 -3.73 -15.84 -47.24
CA SER A 135 -4.96 -15.03 -47.30
C SER A 135 -5.30 -14.40 -45.95
N LEU A 136 -4.95 -13.13 -45.74
CA LEU A 136 -5.43 -12.32 -44.61
C LEU A 136 -6.74 -11.63 -44.99
N PRO A 137 -7.67 -11.45 -44.04
CA PRO A 137 -8.91 -10.73 -44.31
C PRO A 137 -8.60 -9.26 -44.63
N GLN A 138 -9.25 -8.71 -45.66
CA GLN A 138 -9.03 -7.34 -46.11
C GLN A 138 -9.95 -6.39 -45.31
N GLY A 139 -9.36 -5.48 -44.54
CA GLY A 139 -10.09 -4.44 -43.80
C GLY A 139 -9.19 -3.71 -42.80
N PRO A 140 -9.46 -2.44 -42.47
CA PRO A 140 -8.65 -1.68 -41.52
C PRO A 140 -8.67 -2.33 -40.13
N LYS A 141 -7.50 -2.39 -39.47
CA LYS A 141 -7.29 -2.91 -38.10
C LYS A 141 -7.56 -4.42 -37.88
N GLN A 142 -7.76 -5.24 -38.91
CA GLN A 142 -7.98 -6.68 -38.71
C GLN A 142 -6.72 -7.49 -38.39
N VAL A 143 -5.54 -7.03 -38.79
CA VAL A 143 -4.26 -7.68 -38.47
C VAL A 143 -3.39 -6.68 -37.73
N THR A 144 -2.99 -7.00 -36.51
CA THR A 144 -2.20 -6.11 -35.65
C THR A 144 -0.94 -6.82 -35.16
N LEU A 145 0.16 -6.07 -35.07
CA LEU A 145 1.41 -6.51 -34.49
C LEU A 145 1.49 -5.96 -33.06
N LYS A 146 1.72 -6.84 -32.08
CA LYS A 146 2.10 -6.41 -30.72
C LYS A 146 3.55 -6.81 -30.47
N THR A 147 4.42 -5.81 -30.41
CA THR A 147 5.76 -5.91 -29.83
C THR A 147 5.66 -5.69 -28.32
N LEU A 148 6.58 -6.25 -27.53
CA LEU A 148 6.58 -6.08 -26.07
C LEU A 148 6.65 -4.59 -25.66
N PRO A 149 5.93 -4.16 -24.60
CA PRO A 149 6.21 -2.90 -23.92
C PRO A 149 7.55 -2.97 -23.17
N THR A 150 8.30 -1.88 -23.18
CA THR A 150 9.58 -1.68 -22.48
C THR A 150 9.40 -1.61 -20.96
N SER A 151 9.04 -2.74 -20.34
CA SER A 151 9.12 -2.90 -18.89
C SER A 151 9.72 -4.27 -18.59
N SER A 152 10.87 -4.25 -17.94
CA SER A 152 11.53 -5.37 -17.24
C SER A 152 12.02 -6.55 -18.11
N GLN A 153 13.33 -6.53 -18.40
CA GLN A 153 14.20 -7.70 -18.70
C GLN A 153 14.48 -8.15 -20.16
N VAL A 154 14.28 -7.32 -21.20
CA VAL A 154 14.98 -7.46 -22.51
C VAL A 154 15.25 -6.08 -23.11
N ASN A 155 16.52 -5.70 -23.28
CA ASN A 155 16.90 -4.43 -23.91
C ASN A 155 17.02 -4.61 -25.44
N LEU A 156 16.19 -3.91 -26.20
CA LEU A 156 16.27 -3.88 -27.67
C LEU A 156 17.10 -2.64 -28.09
N GLY A 157 18.39 -2.86 -28.38
CA GLY A 157 19.32 -1.78 -28.76
C GLY A 157 19.17 -1.31 -30.21
N GLU A 158 19.41 0.00 -30.44
CA GLU A 158 19.35 0.69 -31.74
C GLU A 158 20.37 0.15 -32.76
N THR A 159 19.95 0.00 -34.02
CA THR A 159 20.66 -0.66 -35.14
C THR A 159 21.60 0.26 -35.95
N ALA A 160 22.15 1.31 -35.34
CA ALA A 160 23.05 2.26 -36.02
C ALA A 160 24.42 1.65 -36.42
N ASP A 161 24.90 0.62 -35.71
CA ASP A 161 26.20 -0.02 -35.98
C ASP A 161 26.20 -1.07 -37.11
N LEU A 162 25.02 -1.51 -37.58
CA LEU A 162 24.93 -2.47 -38.68
C LEU A 162 25.17 -1.84 -40.06
N ARG A 163 24.85 -0.55 -40.26
CA ARG A 163 25.04 0.13 -41.55
C ARG A 163 26.51 0.47 -41.83
N LYS A 164 27.29 0.78 -40.79
CA LYS A 164 28.71 1.20 -40.90
C LYS A 164 29.65 0.02 -41.20
N THR A 165 29.37 -1.15 -40.62
CA THR A 165 30.14 -2.38 -40.85
C THR A 165 29.93 -3.01 -42.24
N ILE A 166 28.94 -2.51 -43.01
CA ILE A 166 28.56 -3.06 -44.33
C ILE A 166 29.14 -2.25 -45.51
N MET A 167 29.58 -1.00 -45.30
CA MET A 167 30.11 -0.14 -46.36
C MET A 167 31.63 -0.24 -46.60
N GLU A 168 32.42 -0.82 -45.70
CA GLU A 168 33.89 -0.84 -45.81
C GLU A 168 34.47 -2.02 -46.62
N CYS A 169 33.66 -2.75 -47.37
CA CYS A 169 34.15 -3.81 -48.23
C CYS A 169 33.49 -3.74 -49.62
N VAL A 170 34.00 -2.85 -50.47
CA VAL A 170 34.35 -3.08 -51.89
C VAL A 170 34.60 -1.72 -52.59
N GLN A 171 35.83 -1.51 -53.06
CA GLN A 171 36.31 -0.74 -54.24
C GLN A 171 37.71 -0.16 -53.93
N CYS A 172 38.72 -0.09 -54.82
CA CYS A 172 38.88 -0.56 -56.19
C CYS A 172 40.36 -0.46 -56.61
N THR A 173 40.80 -1.42 -57.44
CA THR A 173 41.71 -1.31 -58.62
C THR A 173 42.91 -0.34 -58.68
N GLY A 174 44.09 -0.86 -59.06
CA GLY A 174 45.18 -0.13 -59.74
C GLY A 174 45.75 -1.03 -60.85
N LEU A 175 46.17 -0.56 -62.02
CA LEU A 175 47.22 0.44 -62.25
C LEU A 175 47.10 1.03 -63.66
N GLN A 176 47.35 2.34 -63.82
CA GLN A 176 48.08 2.89 -64.96
C GLN A 176 48.66 4.29 -64.68
N GLU A 177 49.63 4.66 -65.51
CA GLU A 177 50.83 5.46 -65.22
C GLU A 177 50.71 7.00 -65.28
N LYS A 178 51.78 7.63 -64.78
CA LYS A 178 52.05 9.07 -64.53
C LYS A 178 52.05 9.99 -65.77
N ARG A 179 51.62 11.24 -65.56
CA ARG A 179 52.11 12.47 -66.22
C ARG A 179 52.34 13.57 -65.18
N GLN A 180 53.41 14.37 -65.35
CA GLN A 180 53.84 15.46 -64.47
C GLN A 180 52.95 16.70 -64.59
N SER A 181 52.63 17.34 -63.45
CA SER A 181 51.75 18.51 -63.31
C SER A 181 52.54 19.82 -63.16
N LYS A 182 51.94 20.94 -63.57
CA LYS A 182 52.37 22.35 -63.41
C LYS A 182 52.15 22.90 -61.99
N CYS A 183 51.54 22.15 -61.09
CA CYS A 183 51.49 22.45 -59.66
C CYS A 183 52.87 22.27 -58.99
N GLY A 184 53.59 23.38 -58.84
CA GLY A 184 54.91 23.44 -58.18
C GLY A 184 54.84 23.91 -56.72
N PRO A 185 55.88 23.64 -55.89
CA PRO A 185 55.94 24.09 -54.50
C PRO A 185 55.77 25.61 -54.39
N GLY A 186 54.80 26.07 -53.59
CA GLY A 186 54.56 27.49 -53.29
C GLY A 186 53.49 28.18 -54.13
N VAL A 187 52.75 27.47 -55.00
CA VAL A 187 51.65 28.06 -55.79
C VAL A 187 50.34 28.14 -54.99
N CYS A 188 50.04 27.13 -54.18
CA CYS A 188 48.94 27.10 -53.21
C CYS A 188 49.50 26.78 -51.82
N PHE A 189 48.72 27.02 -50.75
CA PHE A 189 49.16 26.80 -49.36
C PHE A 189 49.74 25.39 -49.14
N LYS A 190 49.13 24.36 -49.74
CA LYS A 190 49.74 23.04 -49.93
C LYS A 190 49.73 22.63 -51.40
N LEU A 191 50.69 21.79 -51.78
CA LEU A 191 50.90 21.38 -53.18
C LEU A 191 49.72 20.59 -53.75
N ASP A 192 49.05 19.80 -52.91
CA ASP A 192 47.90 18.97 -53.23
C ASP A 192 46.59 19.76 -53.38
N MET A 193 46.56 21.03 -52.95
CA MET A 193 45.44 21.95 -53.15
C MET A 193 45.43 22.59 -54.54
N CYS A 194 46.47 22.38 -55.34
CA CYS A 194 46.61 23.01 -56.64
C CYS A 194 45.83 22.24 -57.73
N ILE A 195 44.89 22.92 -58.37
CA ILE A 195 44.04 22.39 -59.45
C ILE A 195 44.43 23.10 -60.75
N GLU A 196 44.84 22.33 -61.75
CA GLU A 196 45.11 22.87 -63.09
C GLU A 196 43.83 22.94 -63.90
N THR A 197 43.42 24.17 -64.25
CA THR A 197 42.30 24.44 -65.15
C THR A 197 42.82 24.87 -66.53
N ALA A 198 41.95 24.92 -67.53
CA ALA A 198 42.32 25.36 -68.89
C ALA A 198 42.75 26.85 -68.95
N GLU A 199 42.43 27.62 -67.90
CA GLU A 199 42.62 29.07 -67.80
C GLU A 199 43.73 29.47 -66.82
N GLY A 200 44.24 28.54 -66.01
CA GLY A 200 45.32 28.81 -65.05
C GLY A 200 45.48 27.73 -63.99
N VAL A 201 46.10 28.11 -62.87
CA VAL A 201 46.17 27.31 -61.65
C VAL A 201 45.21 27.93 -60.65
N GLU A 202 44.28 27.13 -60.12
CA GLU A 202 43.38 27.52 -59.04
C GLU A 202 43.72 26.74 -57.76
N CYS A 203 43.65 27.40 -56.62
CA CYS A 203 43.85 26.75 -55.32
C CYS A 203 42.51 26.33 -54.74
N ALA A 204 42.44 25.10 -54.24
CA ALA A 204 41.33 24.62 -53.44
C ALA A 204 41.18 25.48 -52.15
N PRO A 205 39.98 25.48 -51.53
CA PRO A 205 39.77 26.12 -50.23
C PRO A 205 40.79 25.67 -49.18
N CYS A 206 41.06 26.52 -48.19
CA CYS A 206 41.97 26.19 -47.11
C CYS A 206 41.57 24.88 -46.41
N PRO A 207 42.56 24.06 -45.97
CA PRO A 207 42.27 22.84 -45.23
C PRO A 207 41.47 23.11 -43.96
N GLU A 208 40.73 22.12 -43.46
CA GLU A 208 40.03 22.26 -42.18
C GLU A 208 40.99 22.70 -41.07
N GLY A 209 40.51 23.62 -40.21
CA GLY A 209 41.32 24.30 -39.19
C GLY A 209 42.03 25.56 -39.69
N TYR A 210 41.94 25.88 -40.99
CA TYR A 210 42.46 27.13 -41.55
C TYR A 210 41.39 27.93 -42.30
N THR A 211 41.57 29.25 -42.35
CA THR A 211 40.73 30.19 -43.10
C THR A 211 41.58 31.02 -44.06
N GLY A 212 41.03 31.41 -45.21
CA GLY A 212 41.76 32.18 -46.21
C GLY A 212 41.34 31.90 -47.65
N ASP A 213 42.15 32.34 -48.60
CA ASP A 213 41.86 32.32 -50.04
C ASP A 213 42.46 31.12 -50.79
N GLY A 214 43.00 30.13 -50.06
CA GLY A 214 43.64 28.92 -50.61
C GLY A 214 45.11 29.12 -51.01
N ILE A 215 45.57 30.37 -51.12
CA ILE A 215 46.98 30.74 -51.32
C ILE A 215 47.61 31.10 -49.97
N GLN A 216 46.95 31.95 -49.20
CA GLN A 216 47.28 32.29 -47.82
C GLN A 216 46.20 31.71 -46.89
N CYS A 217 46.59 30.76 -46.06
CA CYS A 217 45.71 30.15 -45.07
C CYS A 217 46.26 30.44 -43.68
N GLU A 218 45.44 31.05 -42.84
CA GLU A 218 45.71 31.35 -41.43
C GLU A 218 44.96 30.37 -40.52
N ASP A 219 45.55 30.06 -39.38
CA ASP A 219 44.99 29.13 -38.40
C ASP A 219 43.72 29.68 -37.76
N ILE A 220 42.68 28.85 -37.63
CA ILE A 220 41.44 29.21 -36.94
C ILE A 220 41.61 28.87 -35.47
N ASP A 221 41.41 29.84 -34.58
CA ASP A 221 41.40 29.57 -33.14
C ASP A 221 40.08 28.91 -32.71
N GLU A 222 40.03 27.58 -32.72
CA GLU A 222 38.80 26.86 -32.37
C GLU A 222 38.46 26.92 -30.87
N CYS A 223 39.40 27.35 -30.00
CA CYS A 223 39.13 27.52 -28.57
C CYS A 223 38.10 28.61 -28.28
N GLN A 224 37.85 29.54 -29.21
CA GLN A 224 36.82 30.56 -29.08
C GLN A 224 35.40 29.98 -29.00
N PHE A 225 35.19 28.74 -29.42
CA PHE A 225 33.90 28.06 -29.40
C PHE A 225 33.65 27.23 -28.12
N ASN A 226 34.52 27.36 -27.11
CA ASN A 226 34.45 26.66 -25.81
C ASN A 226 34.24 25.14 -25.93
N PRO A 227 35.14 24.42 -26.63
CA PRO A 227 35.01 22.97 -26.78
C PRO A 227 35.38 22.18 -25.52
N CYS A 228 36.15 22.75 -24.59
CA CYS A 228 36.58 22.09 -23.36
C CYS A 228 35.56 22.22 -22.23
N PHE A 229 35.64 21.31 -21.25
CA PHE A 229 34.79 21.34 -20.06
C PHE A 229 35.04 22.62 -19.24
N SER A 230 34.01 23.12 -18.56
CA SER A 230 34.12 24.36 -17.78
C SER A 230 35.25 24.26 -16.74
N GLY A 231 36.22 25.17 -16.81
CA GLY A 231 37.41 25.16 -15.95
C GLY A 231 38.63 24.39 -16.49
N VAL A 232 38.50 23.70 -17.63
CA VAL A 232 39.64 23.06 -18.34
C VAL A 232 40.24 24.03 -19.36
N ARG A 233 41.57 24.08 -19.42
CA ARG A 233 42.30 24.94 -20.36
C ARG A 233 42.23 24.39 -21.78
N CYS A 234 41.73 25.21 -22.71
CA CYS A 234 41.81 24.96 -24.14
C CYS A 234 43.13 25.49 -24.71
N VAL A 235 43.79 24.72 -25.58
CA VAL A 235 45.01 25.11 -26.28
C VAL A 235 44.78 25.06 -27.78
N ASN A 236 44.85 26.22 -28.44
CA ASN A 236 44.79 26.31 -29.89
C ASN A 236 46.08 25.74 -30.53
N THR A 237 45.94 25.00 -31.61
CA THR A 237 47.03 24.32 -32.33
C THR A 237 46.91 24.58 -33.83
N ALA A 238 48.01 24.58 -34.59
CA ALA A 238 47.93 24.76 -36.04
C ALA A 238 48.29 23.46 -36.76
N PRO A 239 47.33 22.64 -37.25
CA PRO A 239 45.86 22.83 -37.21
C PRO A 239 45.14 22.29 -35.96
N GLY A 240 44.03 22.94 -35.58
CA GLY A 240 43.02 22.43 -34.66
C GLY A 240 43.11 22.93 -33.22
N PHE A 241 42.49 22.23 -32.28
CA PHE A 241 42.63 22.51 -30.85
C PHE A 241 42.80 21.23 -30.05
N ARG A 242 43.27 21.38 -28.81
CA ARG A 242 43.19 20.32 -27.81
C ARG A 242 42.77 20.86 -26.46
N CYS A 243 41.99 20.06 -25.75
CA CYS A 243 41.66 20.29 -24.36
C CYS A 243 42.64 19.56 -23.46
N GLU A 244 42.99 20.18 -22.34
CA GLU A 244 43.76 19.50 -21.30
C GLU A 244 42.88 18.49 -20.53
N LYS A 245 43.50 17.78 -19.59
CA LYS A 245 42.82 16.77 -18.76
C LYS A 245 41.72 17.38 -17.92
N CYS A 246 40.70 16.57 -17.59
CA CYS A 246 39.66 16.95 -16.64
C CYS A 246 40.26 17.41 -15.29
N PRO A 247 39.57 18.31 -14.57
CA PRO A 247 40.00 18.77 -13.25
C PRO A 247 40.10 17.61 -12.26
N ARG A 248 40.82 17.82 -11.14
CA ARG A 248 40.84 16.84 -10.05
C ARG A 248 39.41 16.59 -9.55
N GLY A 249 39.09 15.34 -9.24
CA GLY A 249 37.75 14.89 -8.89
C GLY A 249 36.87 14.52 -10.09
N PHE A 250 37.36 14.70 -11.32
CA PHE A 250 36.62 14.32 -12.54
C PHE A 250 37.46 13.42 -13.45
N THR A 251 36.78 12.53 -14.17
CA THR A 251 37.36 11.65 -15.19
C THR A 251 36.66 11.87 -16.52
N GLY A 252 37.40 11.80 -17.61
CA GLY A 252 36.84 12.02 -18.94
C GLY A 252 37.91 11.95 -20.02
N PRO A 253 37.50 11.74 -21.28
CA PRO A 253 38.42 11.70 -22.40
C PRO A 253 39.07 13.07 -22.65
N GLU A 254 40.35 13.05 -23.01
CA GLU A 254 41.02 14.21 -23.61
C GLU A 254 40.51 14.35 -25.05
N ILE A 255 39.99 15.53 -25.41
CA ILE A 255 39.53 15.79 -26.77
C ILE A 255 40.57 16.63 -27.52
N GLN A 256 40.78 16.27 -28.79
CA GLN A 256 41.53 17.07 -29.75
C GLN A 256 40.86 16.91 -31.11
N GLY A 257 40.80 17.99 -31.88
CA GLY A 257 40.07 18.00 -33.14
C GLY A 257 40.48 19.18 -34.00
N VAL A 258 40.07 19.15 -35.26
CA VAL A 258 40.42 20.17 -36.25
C VAL A 258 39.14 20.75 -36.83
N GLY A 259 39.07 22.08 -36.94
CA GLY A 259 37.96 22.79 -37.57
C GLY A 259 36.80 23.14 -36.63
N VAL A 260 36.11 24.22 -36.98
CA VAL A 260 35.03 24.82 -36.17
C VAL A 260 33.86 23.86 -35.93
N HIS A 261 33.50 23.06 -36.93
CA HIS A 261 32.38 22.12 -36.81
C HIS A 261 32.64 21.05 -35.75
N TYR A 262 33.88 20.55 -35.67
CA TYR A 262 34.27 19.57 -34.66
C TYR A 262 34.27 20.19 -33.26
N ALA A 263 34.79 21.41 -33.12
CA ALA A 263 34.81 22.14 -31.85
C ALA A 263 33.40 22.44 -31.29
N GLN A 264 32.41 22.67 -32.15
CA GLN A 264 31.03 22.94 -31.72
C GLN A 264 30.26 21.67 -31.33
N THR A 265 30.57 20.54 -31.98
CA THR A 265 29.80 19.28 -31.84
C THR A 265 30.41 18.31 -30.83
N ASN A 266 31.73 18.34 -30.63
CA ASN A 266 32.44 17.39 -29.77
C ASN A 266 33.00 18.11 -28.54
N LYS A 267 32.12 18.40 -27.57
CA LYS A 267 32.51 19.02 -26.31
C LYS A 267 33.10 18.00 -25.34
N GLN A 268 34.11 18.41 -24.57
CA GLN A 268 34.73 17.56 -23.55
C GLN A 268 33.73 17.33 -22.41
N MET A 269 33.47 16.06 -22.11
CA MET A 269 32.65 15.65 -20.97
C MET A 269 33.56 15.14 -19.86
N CYS A 270 33.47 15.76 -18.69
CA CYS A 270 34.15 15.33 -17.48
C CYS A 270 33.08 14.86 -16.50
N ASN A 271 33.11 13.58 -16.16
CA ASN A 271 32.21 12.96 -15.20
C ASN A 271 32.86 12.95 -13.82
N ASP A 272 32.05 13.11 -12.80
CA ASP A 272 32.49 13.04 -11.40
C ASP A 272 33.12 11.68 -11.08
N ILE A 273 34.22 11.69 -10.30
CA ILE A 273 34.83 10.47 -9.78
C ILE A 273 34.23 10.21 -8.41
N ASP A 274 33.50 9.12 -8.27
CA ASP A 274 33.05 8.67 -6.96
C ASP A 274 34.22 8.07 -6.16
N GLU A 275 34.90 8.91 -5.37
CA GLU A 275 36.04 8.50 -4.56
C GLU A 275 35.64 7.52 -3.44
N CYS A 276 34.36 7.47 -3.07
CA CYS A 276 33.86 6.56 -2.04
C CYS A 276 33.83 5.09 -2.51
N GLN A 277 33.85 4.82 -3.81
CA GLN A 277 33.88 3.45 -4.34
C GLN A 277 35.22 2.73 -4.12
N VAL A 278 36.31 3.49 -3.96
CA VAL A 278 37.65 2.94 -3.80
C VAL A 278 38.17 3.29 -2.42
N ASP A 279 38.36 2.27 -1.58
CA ASP A 279 38.90 2.40 -0.21
C ASP A 279 38.12 3.41 0.66
N ASN A 280 36.79 3.53 0.45
CA ASN A 280 35.90 4.45 1.18
C ASN A 280 36.38 5.91 1.13
N GLY A 281 36.98 6.35 0.02
CA GLY A 281 37.58 7.68 -0.12
C GLY A 281 38.80 7.92 0.78
N GLY A 282 39.33 6.90 1.46
CA GLY A 282 40.32 7.08 2.53
C GLY A 282 39.72 7.62 3.84
N CYS A 283 38.39 7.64 3.96
CA CYS A 283 37.71 7.92 5.22
C CYS A 283 37.99 6.84 6.26
N THR A 284 37.96 7.22 7.53
CA THR A 284 38.21 6.31 8.66
C THR A 284 37.35 5.05 8.55
N PRO A 285 37.91 3.84 8.79
CA PRO A 285 37.15 2.61 8.78
C PRO A 285 35.92 2.69 9.69
N ASN A 286 34.76 2.27 9.21
CA ASN A 286 33.46 2.40 9.89
C ASN A 286 32.92 3.84 10.00
N SER A 287 33.28 4.74 9.08
CA SER A 287 32.58 6.01 8.85
C SER A 287 31.90 6.05 7.48
N TYR A 288 30.88 6.90 7.31
CA TYR A 288 30.25 7.12 6.01
C TYR A 288 31.14 7.97 5.11
N CYS A 289 31.23 7.64 3.83
CA CYS A 289 31.82 8.49 2.80
C CYS A 289 30.69 9.03 1.94
N HIS A 290 30.66 10.35 1.75
CA HIS A 290 29.68 11.04 0.94
C HIS A 290 30.36 11.63 -0.29
N ASN A 291 30.04 11.07 -1.45
CA ASN A 291 30.51 11.60 -2.72
C ASN A 291 29.76 12.89 -3.08
N THR A 292 30.47 13.88 -3.59
CA THR A 292 29.94 15.17 -4.02
C THR A 292 30.50 15.51 -5.40
N VAL A 293 29.84 16.39 -6.16
CA VAL A 293 30.32 16.69 -7.51
C VAL A 293 31.70 17.37 -7.46
N GLY A 294 32.73 16.67 -7.90
CA GLY A 294 34.14 17.07 -7.96
C GLY A 294 34.97 16.80 -6.70
N ALA A 295 34.42 16.15 -5.68
CA ALA A 295 35.10 15.83 -4.42
C ALA A 295 34.30 14.83 -3.56
N PHE A 296 34.83 14.44 -2.41
CA PHE A 296 34.09 13.67 -1.40
C PHE A 296 34.35 14.25 -0.01
N HIS A 297 33.50 13.90 0.94
CA HIS A 297 33.75 14.18 2.36
C HIS A 297 33.36 13.01 3.25
N CYS A 298 34.08 12.89 4.37
CA CYS A 298 33.85 11.82 5.33
C CYS A 298 32.85 12.26 6.39
N GLY A 299 31.78 11.49 6.55
CA GLY A 299 30.72 11.69 7.53
C GLY A 299 31.01 11.05 8.89
N ILE A 300 29.94 10.89 9.66
CA ILE A 300 29.96 10.31 11.01
C ILE A 300 30.29 8.82 10.99
N CYS A 301 30.62 8.27 12.16
CA CYS A 301 30.78 6.84 12.33
C CYS A 301 29.45 6.10 12.08
N LYS A 302 29.55 4.91 11.48
CA LYS A 302 28.43 4.00 11.25
C LYS A 302 27.84 3.55 12.59
N THR A 303 26.57 3.14 12.56
CA THR A 303 25.84 2.63 13.74
C THR A 303 26.63 1.54 14.48
N GLY A 304 26.71 1.64 15.81
CA GLY A 304 27.54 0.78 16.66
C GLY A 304 28.99 1.25 16.87
N PHE A 305 29.37 2.41 16.31
CA PHE A 305 30.70 3.00 16.46
C PHE A 305 30.64 4.46 16.88
N ARG A 306 31.54 4.89 17.77
CA ARG A 306 31.70 6.29 18.21
C ARG A 306 33.13 6.76 17.95
N GLY A 307 33.29 7.98 17.45
CA GLY A 307 34.58 8.57 17.11
C GLY A 307 34.47 9.65 16.05
N ASP A 308 35.63 10.05 15.51
CA ASP A 308 35.76 10.99 14.40
C ASP A 308 36.85 10.54 13.42
N GLN A 309 37.12 11.37 12.40
CA GLN A 309 38.11 11.08 11.37
C GLN A 309 39.57 11.08 11.87
N ASN A 310 39.85 11.67 13.04
CA ASN A 310 41.21 11.78 13.59
C ASN A 310 41.51 10.70 14.63
N SER A 311 40.50 10.26 15.37
CA SER A 311 40.61 9.35 16.53
C SER A 311 40.20 7.91 16.21
N GLY A 312 39.58 7.68 15.04
CA GLY A 312 39.12 6.37 14.60
C GLY A 312 37.73 6.03 15.13
N CYS A 313 36.87 5.42 14.32
CA CYS A 313 35.57 4.92 14.77
C CYS A 313 35.75 3.62 15.59
N ARG A 314 35.46 3.67 16.90
CA ARG A 314 35.62 2.54 17.83
C ARG A 314 34.28 1.91 18.18
N SER A 315 34.23 0.58 18.25
CA SER A 315 33.02 -0.17 18.59
C SER A 315 32.54 0.16 20.00
N THR A 316 31.23 0.36 20.17
CA THR A 316 30.60 0.67 21.46
C THR A 316 30.24 -0.56 22.30
N GLY A 317 30.62 -1.79 21.90
CA GLY A 317 30.43 -2.99 22.71
C GLY A 317 28.96 -3.39 22.96
N LEU A 318 28.03 -2.74 22.27
CA LEU A 318 26.66 -3.20 22.07
C LEU A 318 26.66 -3.78 20.66
N ASP A 319 26.58 -5.10 20.53
CA ASP A 319 26.48 -5.77 19.23
C ASP A 319 25.14 -5.40 18.57
N PRO A 320 25.11 -4.60 17.47
CA PRO A 320 23.96 -4.58 16.61
C PRO A 320 24.14 -5.75 15.63
N ALA A 321 23.17 -6.66 15.59
CA ALA A 321 23.07 -7.63 14.53
C ALA A 321 23.21 -6.93 13.15
N PRO A 322 23.80 -7.58 12.14
CA PRO A 322 24.14 -6.96 10.87
C PRO A 322 22.87 -6.45 10.16
N LEU A 323 22.65 -5.13 10.17
CA LEU A 323 21.67 -4.43 9.33
C LEU A 323 22.17 -4.42 7.88
N THR A 324 22.09 -5.58 7.21
CA THR A 324 22.25 -5.67 5.76
C THR A 324 20.88 -5.62 5.09
N GLY A 325 20.54 -4.48 4.48
CA GLY A 325 19.66 -4.44 3.31
C GLY A 325 18.13 -4.50 3.52
N ARG A 326 17.60 -4.20 4.70
CA ARG A 326 16.15 -3.95 4.83
C ARG A 326 15.83 -2.53 4.35
N LEU A 327 14.94 -2.42 3.38
CA LEU A 327 14.39 -1.17 2.90
C LEU A 327 12.92 -1.05 3.35
N CYS A 328 12.43 0.16 3.52
CA CYS A 328 11.01 0.45 3.70
C CYS A 328 10.28 0.40 2.35
N GLY A 329 8.94 0.53 2.36
CA GLY A 329 8.11 0.50 1.14
C GLY A 329 8.53 1.51 0.07
N ASN A 330 9.05 2.67 0.49
CA ASN A 330 9.57 3.73 -0.37
C ASN A 330 11.02 3.51 -0.86
N GLY A 331 11.63 2.36 -0.57
CA GLY A 331 13.01 2.04 -0.96
C GLY A 331 14.10 2.72 -0.13
N GLN A 332 13.76 3.49 0.91
CA GLN A 332 14.73 4.06 1.85
C GLN A 332 15.26 3.00 2.85
N PRO A 333 16.46 3.18 3.43
CA PRO A 333 16.99 2.28 4.45
C PRO A 333 16.05 2.19 5.65
N ASN A 334 15.69 0.97 6.07
CA ASN A 334 14.81 0.75 7.21
C ASN A 334 15.54 1.04 8.53
N PRO A 335 15.12 2.09 9.30
CA PRO A 335 15.75 2.47 10.55
C PRO A 335 15.17 1.73 11.77
N CYS A 336 14.11 0.93 11.59
CA CYS A 336 13.33 0.33 12.66
C CYS A 336 14.03 -0.89 13.28
N ASP A 337 13.58 -1.27 14.47
CA ASP A 337 14.01 -2.50 15.14
C ASP A 337 13.75 -3.73 14.24
N VAL A 338 14.50 -4.81 14.44
CA VAL A 338 14.30 -6.07 13.71
C VAL A 338 12.89 -6.66 13.90
N ASN A 339 12.30 -6.38 15.07
CA ASN A 339 10.96 -6.76 15.49
C ASN A 339 9.93 -5.65 15.27
N ALA A 340 10.29 -4.59 14.55
CA ALA A 340 9.36 -3.56 14.11
C ALA A 340 9.04 -3.68 12.62
N GLU A 341 7.92 -3.08 12.25
CA GLU A 341 7.52 -2.80 10.89
C GLU A 341 7.81 -1.33 10.55
N CYS A 342 8.28 -1.10 9.33
CA CYS A 342 8.51 0.24 8.82
C CYS A 342 7.26 0.69 8.07
N VAL A 343 6.61 1.72 8.58
CA VAL A 343 5.44 2.34 7.97
C VAL A 343 5.89 3.65 7.32
N VAL A 344 5.50 3.83 6.07
CA VAL A 344 5.74 5.07 5.33
C VAL A 344 4.47 5.90 5.47
N GLU A 345 4.60 7.09 6.05
CA GLU A 345 3.50 8.02 6.25
C GLU A 345 3.18 8.79 4.96
N ARG A 346 2.06 9.53 4.94
CA ARG A 346 1.58 10.29 3.78
C ARG A 346 2.59 11.34 3.31
N ASP A 347 3.27 12.02 4.24
CA ASP A 347 4.34 12.99 3.99
C ASP A 347 5.67 12.34 3.50
N GLY A 348 5.68 11.01 3.34
CA GLY A 348 6.86 10.23 2.95
C GLY A 348 7.86 9.99 4.08
N SER A 349 7.56 10.45 5.30
CA SER A 349 8.36 10.16 6.49
C SER A 349 8.24 8.67 6.88
N ILE A 350 9.19 8.22 7.71
CA ILE A 350 9.25 6.84 8.18
C ILE A 350 8.90 6.81 9.66
N SER A 351 7.84 6.07 9.99
CA SER A 351 7.53 5.67 11.34
C SER A 351 7.83 4.18 11.54
N CYS A 352 8.08 3.81 12.79
CA CYS A 352 8.38 2.44 13.18
C CYS A 352 7.35 1.98 14.19
N LEU A 353 6.74 0.82 13.95
CA LEU A 353 5.77 0.21 14.85
C LEU A 353 6.27 -1.17 15.28
N CYS A 354 6.31 -1.46 16.57
CA CYS A 354 6.65 -2.80 17.02
C CYS A 354 5.60 -3.81 16.52
N LYS A 355 6.06 -4.98 16.08
CA LYS A 355 5.16 -6.06 15.63
C LYS A 355 4.41 -6.64 16.83
N VAL A 356 3.28 -7.29 16.55
CA VAL A 356 2.49 -8.03 17.55
C VAL A 356 3.37 -8.96 18.39
N GLY A 357 3.18 -8.92 19.71
CA GLY A 357 4.01 -9.62 20.70
C GLY A 357 5.32 -8.90 21.04
N TRP A 358 5.48 -7.65 20.60
CA TRP A 358 6.57 -6.75 20.96
C TRP A 358 6.03 -5.34 21.24
N ALA A 359 6.64 -4.65 22.20
CA ALA A 359 6.26 -3.30 22.61
C ALA A 359 7.46 -2.35 22.66
N GLY A 360 7.21 -1.05 22.58
CA GLY A 360 8.23 0.00 22.58
C GLY A 360 7.91 1.14 21.63
N ASN A 361 8.93 1.86 21.19
CA ASN A 361 8.78 3.02 20.30
C ASN A 361 9.06 2.70 18.82
N GLY A 362 9.13 1.41 18.46
CA GLY A 362 9.42 0.94 17.10
C GLY A 362 10.91 0.96 16.70
N TYR A 363 11.71 1.88 17.25
CA TYR A 363 13.16 1.88 17.07
C TYR A 363 13.86 0.93 18.04
N VAL A 364 13.26 0.72 19.20
CA VAL A 364 13.65 -0.27 20.20
C VAL A 364 12.39 -1.03 20.60
N CYS A 365 12.37 -2.34 20.31
CA CYS A 365 11.24 -3.20 20.67
C CYS A 365 11.67 -4.28 21.67
N GLY A 366 10.89 -4.44 22.73
CA GLY A 366 11.01 -5.46 23.75
C GLY A 366 9.92 -6.52 23.61
N LYS A 367 10.11 -7.68 24.25
CA LYS A 367 9.07 -8.69 24.30
C LYS A 367 7.88 -8.13 25.08
N ASP A 368 6.71 -8.39 24.55
CA ASP A 368 5.41 -8.08 25.14
C ASP A 368 4.63 -9.41 25.16
N THR A 369 4.29 -9.88 26.36
CA THR A 369 3.76 -11.23 26.60
C THR A 369 2.24 -11.28 26.50
N ASP A 370 1.57 -10.30 27.08
CA ASP A 370 0.13 -10.16 27.15
C ASP A 370 -0.45 -9.18 26.11
N ILE A 371 0.40 -8.55 25.31
CA ILE A 371 0.06 -7.80 24.08
C ILE A 371 -0.73 -6.52 24.37
N ASP A 372 -0.41 -5.82 25.46
CA ASP A 372 -1.08 -4.58 25.85
C ASP A 372 -0.31 -3.30 25.44
N ALA A 373 0.79 -3.47 24.70
CA ALA A 373 1.74 -2.45 24.23
C ALA A 373 2.77 -1.95 25.26
N TYR A 374 2.92 -2.62 26.41
CA TYR A 374 4.03 -2.40 27.33
C TYR A 374 4.99 -3.62 27.37
N PRO A 375 6.31 -3.38 27.38
CA PRO A 375 7.27 -4.48 27.36
C PRO A 375 7.48 -5.09 28.75
N ASP A 376 7.70 -6.42 28.79
CA ASP A 376 7.99 -7.21 30.00
C ASP A 376 9.14 -6.61 30.85
N ILE A 377 10.08 -5.95 30.18
CA ILE A 377 11.25 -5.30 30.76
C ILE A 377 11.36 -3.86 30.27
N LYS A 378 11.87 -2.99 31.15
CA LYS A 378 12.14 -1.59 30.80
C LYS A 378 13.16 -1.50 29.66
N LEU A 379 12.80 -0.78 28.60
CA LEU A 379 13.65 -0.55 27.43
C LEU A 379 14.49 0.73 27.57
N GLN A 380 15.53 0.83 26.74
CA GLN A 380 16.46 1.97 26.72
C GLN A 380 15.95 3.10 25.81
N CYS A 381 14.74 3.58 26.07
CA CYS A 381 14.12 4.72 25.40
C CYS A 381 13.39 5.60 26.42
N ARG A 382 13.07 6.84 26.02
CA ARG A 382 12.42 7.83 26.90
C ARG A 382 10.90 7.80 26.81
N ASP A 383 10.36 7.21 25.76
CA ASP A 383 8.94 7.16 25.47
C ASP A 383 8.17 6.35 26.53
N GLY A 384 6.89 6.69 26.72
CA GLY A 384 6.03 6.05 27.73
C GLY A 384 5.90 4.54 27.52
N THR A 385 5.75 4.11 26.26
CA THR A 385 5.65 2.71 25.83
C THR A 385 6.94 1.89 26.03
N CYS A 386 8.02 2.52 26.50
CA CYS A 386 9.27 1.84 26.85
C CYS A 386 9.40 1.52 28.34
N LYS A 387 8.44 1.95 29.17
CA LYS A 387 8.38 1.59 30.58
C LYS A 387 8.15 0.09 30.72
N LYS A 388 8.62 -0.48 31.84
CA LYS A 388 8.30 -1.86 32.16
C LYS A 388 6.81 -1.93 32.44
N ASP A 389 6.16 -2.93 31.87
CA ASP A 389 4.82 -3.33 32.24
C ASP A 389 4.75 -3.69 33.76
N ASN A 390 3.73 -3.15 34.43
CA ASN A 390 3.41 -3.39 35.83
C ASN A 390 2.54 -4.64 36.06
N CYS A 391 2.00 -5.29 35.01
CA CYS A 391 1.23 -6.53 35.12
C CYS A 391 1.58 -7.73 34.21
N MET A 392 2.47 -7.68 33.23
CA MET A 392 3.16 -8.78 32.48
C MET A 392 2.34 -9.94 31.85
N PHE A 393 1.35 -10.49 32.55
CA PHE A 393 0.53 -11.62 32.12
C PHE A 393 -0.95 -11.28 32.06
N VAL A 394 -1.34 -10.08 32.49
CA VAL A 394 -2.72 -9.60 32.50
C VAL A 394 -2.72 -8.28 31.74
N PRO A 395 -3.32 -8.23 30.54
CA PRO A 395 -3.34 -7.02 29.75
C PRO A 395 -3.98 -5.87 30.53
N ASN A 396 -3.25 -4.78 30.71
CA ASN A 396 -3.72 -3.57 31.37
C ASN A 396 -3.10 -2.35 30.70
N SER A 397 -3.50 -2.10 29.46
CA SER A 397 -2.88 -1.13 28.55
C SER A 397 -2.90 0.33 29.06
N GLY A 398 -3.68 0.65 30.09
CA GLY A 398 -3.64 1.94 30.78
C GLY A 398 -2.54 2.05 31.86
N GLN A 399 -2.00 0.91 32.31
CA GLN A 399 -1.01 0.75 33.39
C GLN A 399 -1.41 1.46 34.68
N GLU A 400 -2.71 1.51 34.99
CA GLU A 400 -3.24 2.04 36.24
C GLU A 400 -2.60 1.31 37.44
N ASP A 401 -2.26 2.09 38.47
CA ASP A 401 -1.47 1.71 39.65
C ASP A 401 -1.81 2.74 40.74
N ALA A 402 -2.87 2.46 41.49
CA ALA A 402 -3.52 3.39 42.41
C ALA A 402 -2.60 3.79 43.58
N ASP A 403 -1.89 2.83 44.17
CA ASP A 403 -0.97 3.06 45.30
C ASP A 403 0.48 3.40 44.89
N ARG A 404 0.83 3.18 43.61
CA ARG A 404 2.17 3.42 43.01
C ARG A 404 3.26 2.55 43.60
N ASP A 405 2.95 1.33 44.01
CA ASP A 405 3.94 0.36 44.48
C ASP A 405 4.74 -0.28 43.32
N GLY A 406 4.26 -0.10 42.08
CA GLY A 406 4.86 -0.60 40.84
C GLY A 406 4.25 -1.92 40.32
N LYS A 407 3.18 -2.41 40.94
CA LYS A 407 2.28 -3.47 40.50
C LYS A 407 0.97 -2.80 40.04
N GLY A 408 0.45 -3.21 38.89
CA GLY A 408 -0.75 -2.57 38.34
C GLY A 408 -2.03 -3.08 38.99
N ASP A 409 -3.08 -2.26 38.97
CA ASP A 409 -4.38 -2.54 39.60
C ASP A 409 -4.96 -3.89 39.12
N ALA A 410 -4.79 -4.20 37.82
CA ALA A 410 -5.31 -5.42 37.19
C ALA A 410 -4.71 -6.74 37.72
N CYS A 411 -3.54 -6.68 38.36
CA CYS A 411 -2.88 -7.84 38.93
C CYS A 411 -2.52 -7.67 40.41
N ASP A 412 -2.95 -6.57 41.04
CA ASP A 412 -2.81 -6.38 42.47
C ASP A 412 -3.86 -7.13 43.29
N GLU A 413 -3.47 -7.64 44.45
CA GLU A 413 -4.38 -8.28 45.40
C GLU A 413 -4.97 -7.26 46.39
N ASP A 414 -4.30 -6.12 46.56
CA ASP A 414 -4.64 -4.98 47.44
C ASP A 414 -4.17 -3.73 46.69
N ALA A 415 -5.00 -3.23 45.76
CA ALA A 415 -4.57 -2.22 44.77
C ALA A 415 -4.35 -0.83 45.36
N ASP A 416 -4.90 -0.56 46.54
CA ASP A 416 -4.78 0.74 47.22
C ASP A 416 -3.88 0.68 48.48
N SER A 417 -3.36 -0.50 48.83
CA SER A 417 -2.46 -0.74 49.95
C SER A 417 -3.04 -0.37 51.33
N ASP A 418 -4.35 -0.43 51.50
CA ASP A 418 -5.00 -0.14 52.78
C ASP A 418 -4.97 -1.33 53.77
N GLY A 419 -4.61 -2.52 53.26
CA GLY A 419 -4.49 -3.77 54.00
C GLY A 419 -5.73 -4.67 53.95
N ILE A 420 -6.72 -4.32 53.12
CA ILE A 420 -7.91 -5.10 52.81
C ILE A 420 -7.76 -5.63 51.37
N PHE A 421 -8.08 -6.90 51.16
CA PHE A 421 -7.97 -7.47 49.81
C PHE A 421 -9.10 -6.96 48.93
N ASN A 422 -8.84 -6.77 47.64
CA ASN A 422 -9.80 -6.23 46.65
C ASN A 422 -11.16 -6.96 46.66
N ASP A 423 -11.19 -8.27 46.95
CA ASP A 423 -12.42 -9.07 46.99
C ASP A 423 -13.30 -8.86 48.23
N GLN A 424 -12.73 -8.22 49.26
CA GLN A 424 -13.36 -7.90 50.54
C GLN A 424 -13.48 -6.40 50.77
N ASP A 425 -12.93 -5.61 49.85
CA ASP A 425 -12.86 -4.16 49.92
C ASP A 425 -14.01 -3.54 49.12
N ASN A 426 -14.82 -2.72 49.79
CA ASN A 426 -15.88 -1.96 49.14
C ASN A 426 -15.38 -0.68 48.43
N CYS A 427 -14.10 -0.33 48.54
CA CYS A 427 -13.45 0.72 47.76
C CYS A 427 -12.01 0.33 47.36
N TRP A 428 -11.87 -0.80 46.67
CA TRP A 428 -10.58 -1.39 46.30
C TRP A 428 -9.55 -0.52 45.54
N LEU A 429 -9.91 0.69 45.09
CA LEU A 429 -9.01 1.67 44.45
C LEU A 429 -8.74 2.92 45.31
N VAL A 430 -9.41 3.05 46.46
CA VAL A 430 -9.40 4.25 47.31
C VAL A 430 -9.28 3.83 48.79
N PRO A 431 -8.15 4.11 49.46
CA PRO A 431 -7.87 3.57 50.79
C PRO A 431 -8.93 3.90 51.84
N ASN A 432 -9.58 2.86 52.39
CA ASN A 432 -10.69 3.01 53.35
C ASN A 432 -10.76 1.88 54.39
N ILE A 433 -9.72 1.82 55.24
CA ILE A 433 -9.56 0.85 56.35
C ILE A 433 -10.81 0.68 57.25
N ASP A 434 -11.68 1.70 57.35
CA ASP A 434 -12.89 1.61 58.17
C ASP A 434 -14.08 0.91 57.49
N GLN A 435 -14.02 0.69 56.18
CA GLN A 435 -15.03 0.03 55.33
C GLN A 435 -16.44 0.58 55.57
N LYS A 436 -16.52 1.89 55.87
CA LYS A 436 -17.82 2.52 56.12
C LYS A 436 -18.62 2.52 54.83
N ASN A 437 -19.87 2.07 54.93
CA ASN A 437 -20.84 2.07 53.85
C ASN A 437 -22.22 2.39 54.46
N SER A 438 -22.76 3.55 54.09
CA SER A 438 -23.91 4.18 54.76
C SER A 438 -25.26 3.69 54.20
N ASP A 439 -25.35 3.45 52.90
CA ASP A 439 -26.55 3.00 52.19
C ASP A 439 -26.59 1.47 51.97
N LYS A 440 -25.44 0.79 52.05
CA LYS A 440 -25.18 -0.65 51.91
C LYS A 440 -25.25 -1.17 50.49
N ASP A 441 -24.92 -0.35 49.51
CA ASP A 441 -24.66 -0.85 48.17
C ASP A 441 -23.28 -1.55 48.08
N LEU A 442 -22.70 -1.71 46.89
CA LEU A 442 -21.40 -2.38 46.73
C LEU A 442 -20.20 -1.46 47.02
N HIS A 443 -20.39 -0.14 47.03
CA HIS A 443 -19.34 0.86 47.14
C HIS A 443 -19.30 1.42 48.57
N GLY A 444 -18.10 1.65 49.10
CA GLY A 444 -17.93 2.29 50.41
C GLY A 444 -18.05 3.81 50.31
N ASP A 445 -18.34 4.47 51.44
CA ASP A 445 -18.45 5.94 51.53
C ASP A 445 -17.24 6.70 50.96
N ALA A 446 -16.07 6.06 50.87
CA ALA A 446 -14.83 6.67 50.40
C ALA A 446 -14.75 6.80 48.86
N CYS A 447 -15.48 5.96 48.14
CA CYS A 447 -15.48 5.88 46.68
C CYS A 447 -16.89 5.98 46.09
N ASP A 448 -17.92 6.02 46.93
CA ASP A 448 -19.31 6.17 46.52
C ASP A 448 -19.64 7.64 46.20
N ASN A 449 -19.98 7.90 44.94
CA ASN A 449 -20.41 9.22 44.45
C ASN A 449 -21.84 9.60 44.89
N CYS A 450 -22.57 8.69 45.56
CA CYS A 450 -23.87 8.94 46.18
C CYS A 450 -24.05 8.28 47.57
N ILE A 451 -23.11 8.54 48.50
CA ILE A 451 -23.02 8.08 49.91
C ILE A 451 -24.31 7.64 50.64
N ASP A 452 -25.44 8.31 50.44
CA ASP A 452 -26.70 8.04 51.15
C ASP A 452 -27.79 7.36 50.27
N VAL A 453 -27.50 7.04 49.01
CA VAL A 453 -28.46 6.56 47.99
C VAL A 453 -27.85 5.43 47.15
N GLU A 454 -28.37 4.21 47.31
CA GLU A 454 -27.84 3.02 46.63
C GLU A 454 -27.75 3.19 45.09
N ASN A 455 -26.52 3.13 44.54
CA ASN A 455 -26.25 3.26 43.10
C ASN A 455 -25.00 2.46 42.68
N GLN A 456 -25.18 1.13 42.59
CA GLN A 456 -24.10 0.19 42.27
C GLN A 456 -23.35 0.47 40.95
N ASP A 457 -23.99 1.13 39.99
CA ASP A 457 -23.39 1.48 38.69
C ASP A 457 -22.50 2.73 38.75
N GLN A 458 -22.56 3.51 39.84
CA GLN A 458 -21.77 4.72 40.08
C GLN A 458 -21.78 5.68 38.89
N ARG A 459 -22.88 5.70 38.13
CA ARG A 459 -23.01 6.52 36.95
C ARG A 459 -22.99 8.00 37.33
N ASP A 460 -22.20 8.77 36.60
CA ASP A 460 -22.00 10.20 36.75
C ASP A 460 -21.90 10.77 35.33
N THR A 461 -23.01 11.30 34.82
CA THR A 461 -23.20 11.67 33.42
C THR A 461 -22.38 12.91 33.04
N ASP A 462 -22.31 13.93 33.90
CA ASP A 462 -21.58 15.18 33.67
C ASP A 462 -20.16 15.21 34.27
N LYS A 463 -19.81 14.21 35.09
CA LYS A 463 -18.50 14.01 35.72
C LYS A 463 -18.15 15.09 36.73
N ASP A 464 -19.14 15.64 37.43
CA ASP A 464 -18.91 16.61 38.50
C ASP A 464 -18.51 15.95 39.84
N GLY A 465 -18.60 14.62 39.92
CA GLY A 465 -18.29 13.79 41.08
C GLY A 465 -19.50 13.45 41.97
N LEU A 466 -20.71 13.88 41.59
CA LEU A 466 -21.98 13.49 42.19
C LEU A 466 -22.67 12.49 41.24
N GLY A 467 -23.06 11.33 41.76
CA GLY A 467 -23.70 10.33 40.90
C GLY A 467 -25.12 10.72 40.47
N ASP A 468 -25.56 10.22 39.31
CA ASP A 468 -26.89 10.42 38.74
C ASP A 468 -28.03 10.14 39.75
N ALA A 469 -27.80 9.21 40.69
CA ALA A 469 -28.81 8.79 41.66
C ALA A 469 -29.12 9.84 42.74
N CYS A 470 -28.18 10.74 43.01
CA CYS A 470 -28.28 11.77 44.03
C CYS A 470 -28.09 13.19 43.49
N ASP A 471 -27.79 13.33 42.20
CA ASP A 471 -27.71 14.60 41.51
C ASP A 471 -29.09 15.09 41.01
N ASP A 472 -29.32 16.39 41.19
CA ASP A 472 -30.53 17.11 40.84
C ASP A 472 -30.46 17.70 39.41
N ASP A 473 -29.31 17.66 38.75
CA ASP A 473 -28.95 18.24 37.43
C ASP A 473 -27.91 17.34 36.73
N ILE A 474 -28.31 16.12 36.37
CA ILE A 474 -27.36 15.01 36.06
C ILE A 474 -26.51 15.25 34.79
N ASP A 475 -26.90 16.16 33.91
CA ASP A 475 -26.15 16.50 32.71
C ASP A 475 -25.40 17.85 32.80
N GLY A 476 -25.54 18.55 33.93
CA GLY A 476 -24.79 19.77 34.25
C GLY A 476 -25.12 20.96 33.35
N ASP A 477 -26.28 20.94 32.68
CA ASP A 477 -26.70 22.00 31.75
C ASP A 477 -27.23 23.27 32.46
N GLY A 478 -27.44 23.16 33.78
CA GLY A 478 -27.90 24.21 34.67
C GLY A 478 -29.40 24.18 34.95
N LEU A 479 -30.12 23.16 34.49
CA LEU A 479 -31.53 22.92 34.73
C LEU A 479 -31.71 21.67 35.60
N LYS A 480 -32.63 21.76 36.57
CA LYS A 480 -32.93 20.60 37.41
C LYS A 480 -33.61 19.51 36.58
N ASN A 481 -33.32 18.24 36.84
CA ASN A 481 -33.90 17.06 36.18
C ASN A 481 -35.44 17.15 35.99
N ILE A 482 -36.16 17.71 36.97
CA ILE A 482 -37.63 17.83 36.94
C ILE A 482 -38.17 18.93 36.00
N LEU A 483 -37.31 19.85 35.58
CA LEU A 483 -37.61 20.97 34.68
C LEU A 483 -37.01 20.74 33.28
N ASP A 484 -36.19 19.72 33.15
CA ASP A 484 -35.42 19.41 31.97
C ASP A 484 -36.13 18.35 31.11
N ASN A 485 -36.31 18.68 29.82
CA ASN A 485 -36.89 17.78 28.82
C ASN A 485 -35.86 16.81 28.20
N CYS A 486 -34.58 16.94 28.51
CA CYS A 486 -33.48 16.05 28.15
C CYS A 486 -32.53 15.78 29.33
N GLN A 487 -33.07 15.19 30.39
CA GLN A 487 -32.36 14.94 31.66
C GLN A 487 -30.90 14.45 31.56
N ARG A 488 -30.48 13.75 30.50
CA ARG A 488 -29.14 13.16 30.37
C ARG A 488 -28.27 13.80 29.28
N VAL A 489 -28.78 14.78 28.56
CA VAL A 489 -28.14 15.35 27.37
C VAL A 489 -28.20 16.87 27.48
N PRO A 490 -27.04 17.54 27.66
CA PRO A 490 -27.02 18.97 27.95
C PRO A 490 -27.72 19.79 26.87
N ASN A 491 -28.86 20.39 27.19
CA ASN A 491 -29.61 21.23 26.27
C ASN A 491 -30.17 22.50 26.97
N PRO A 492 -29.29 23.47 27.31
CA PRO A 492 -29.68 24.65 28.10
C PRO A 492 -30.79 25.51 27.49
N ASP A 493 -31.10 25.34 26.20
CA ASP A 493 -32.13 26.06 25.48
C ASP A 493 -33.50 25.35 25.46
N GLN A 494 -33.58 24.08 25.90
CA GLN A 494 -34.81 23.29 26.07
C GLN A 494 -35.72 23.34 24.85
N LYS A 495 -35.13 23.29 23.65
CA LYS A 495 -35.93 23.22 22.43
C LYS A 495 -36.70 21.90 22.38
N ASP A 496 -37.95 21.98 21.95
CA ASP A 496 -38.87 20.87 21.76
C ASP A 496 -39.79 21.26 20.59
N LYS A 497 -39.41 20.81 19.40
CA LYS A 497 -39.99 21.25 18.13
C LYS A 497 -41.38 20.67 17.90
N ASP A 498 -41.60 19.43 18.31
CA ASP A 498 -42.83 18.69 18.04
C ASP A 498 -43.81 18.66 19.24
N ASN A 499 -43.36 19.16 20.40
CA ASN A 499 -44.10 19.33 21.64
C ASN A 499 -44.58 18.01 22.26
N ASP A 500 -43.77 16.97 22.17
CA ASP A 500 -44.05 15.67 22.77
C ASP A 500 -43.59 15.57 24.25
N GLY A 501 -42.76 16.52 24.70
CA GLY A 501 -42.21 16.63 26.04
C GLY A 501 -40.79 16.11 26.19
N VAL A 502 -40.15 15.66 25.11
CA VAL A 502 -38.74 15.30 24.99
C VAL A 502 -38.04 16.40 24.19
N GLY A 503 -36.84 16.80 24.59
CA GLY A 503 -36.13 17.89 23.90
C GLY A 503 -35.41 17.44 22.63
N ASP A 504 -35.23 18.36 21.68
CA ASP A 504 -34.67 18.07 20.34
C ASP A 504 -33.30 17.34 20.39
N GLU A 505 -32.47 17.60 21.40
CA GLU A 505 -31.12 17.04 21.54
C GLU A 505 -31.11 15.56 22.00
N CYS A 506 -32.18 15.11 22.65
CA CYS A 506 -32.32 13.73 23.14
C CYS A 506 -33.54 13.00 22.56
N ASP A 507 -34.26 13.66 21.65
CA ASP A 507 -35.41 13.09 20.97
C ASP A 507 -34.93 12.25 19.76
N SER A 508 -35.29 10.98 19.77
CA SER A 508 -35.06 10.04 18.67
C SER A 508 -35.89 10.36 17.41
N CYS A 509 -36.95 11.17 17.54
CA CYS A 509 -37.77 11.68 16.44
C CYS A 509 -38.11 13.19 16.58
N PRO A 510 -37.14 14.13 16.46
CA PRO A 510 -37.32 15.58 16.73
C PRO A 510 -38.39 16.32 15.90
N GLU A 511 -39.04 15.65 14.96
CA GLU A 511 -40.06 16.21 14.08
C GLU A 511 -41.44 15.54 14.26
N VAL A 512 -41.53 14.43 14.99
CA VAL A 512 -42.72 13.57 15.06
C VAL A 512 -42.96 13.07 16.49
N PRO A 513 -44.06 13.48 17.15
CA PRO A 513 -44.25 13.24 18.57
C PRO A 513 -44.23 11.76 18.97
N ASN A 514 -43.29 11.40 19.84
CA ASN A 514 -43.05 10.05 20.38
C ASN A 514 -42.61 10.09 21.86
N PRO A 515 -43.49 10.49 22.81
CA PRO A 515 -43.10 10.74 24.21
C PRO A 515 -42.53 9.53 24.97
N ASN A 516 -42.67 8.31 24.40
CA ASN A 516 -42.17 7.07 24.97
C ASN A 516 -40.76 6.69 24.46
N GLN A 517 -40.23 7.40 23.45
CA GLN A 517 -38.88 7.21 22.91
C GLN A 517 -38.54 5.73 22.67
N SER A 518 -39.49 4.97 22.11
CA SER A 518 -39.27 3.56 21.81
C SER A 518 -38.42 3.41 20.56
N ASP A 519 -37.39 2.58 20.67
CA ASP A 519 -36.44 2.20 19.64
C ASP A 519 -36.24 0.69 19.80
N VAL A 520 -36.90 -0.12 18.95
CA VAL A 520 -36.95 -1.58 19.11
C VAL A 520 -35.71 -2.27 18.53
N ASP A 521 -35.06 -1.67 17.54
CA ASP A 521 -33.87 -2.19 16.88
C ASP A 521 -32.57 -1.49 17.28
N ASP A 522 -32.59 -0.56 18.23
CA ASP A 522 -31.43 0.06 18.87
C ASP A 522 -30.54 0.85 17.89
N ASP A 523 -31.13 1.43 16.84
CA ASP A 523 -30.43 2.19 15.79
C ASP A 523 -30.34 3.71 16.07
N LEU A 524 -30.89 4.17 17.20
CA LEU A 524 -31.00 5.56 17.64
C LEU A 524 -32.09 6.38 16.91
N VAL A 525 -32.90 5.75 16.06
CA VAL A 525 -34.06 6.34 15.38
C VAL A 525 -35.33 5.75 16.00
N GLY A 526 -36.20 6.61 16.53
CA GLY A 526 -37.39 6.14 17.23
C GLY A 526 -38.39 5.45 16.28
N ASP A 527 -39.09 4.42 16.77
CA ASP A 527 -40.06 3.59 16.00
C ASP A 527 -41.10 4.41 15.20
N THR A 528 -41.39 5.62 15.66
CA THR A 528 -42.42 6.49 15.07
C THR A 528 -41.94 7.15 13.77
N CYS A 529 -40.64 7.44 13.68
CA CYS A 529 -40.01 8.04 12.51
C CYS A 529 -39.06 7.08 11.77
N ASP A 530 -38.81 5.90 12.34
CA ASP A 530 -38.10 4.84 11.68
C ASP A 530 -38.93 4.24 10.53
N THR A 531 -38.34 4.31 9.34
CA THR A 531 -38.90 3.76 8.11
C THR A 531 -38.20 2.48 7.68
N ASN A 532 -37.01 2.21 8.23
CA ASN A 532 -36.16 1.10 7.84
C ASN A 532 -35.84 1.08 6.32
N ILE A 533 -35.97 2.23 5.64
CA ILE A 533 -35.67 2.40 4.22
C ILE A 533 -34.30 3.06 4.10
N ASP A 534 -33.30 2.21 3.89
CA ASP A 534 -31.92 2.56 3.58
C ASP A 534 -31.58 2.04 2.17
N SER A 535 -31.33 2.95 1.23
CA SER A 535 -31.21 2.62 -0.20
C SER A 535 -29.82 2.17 -0.61
N ASP A 536 -28.79 2.65 0.06
CA ASP A 536 -27.40 2.30 -0.24
C ASP A 536 -26.79 1.30 0.75
N GLY A 537 -27.46 1.06 1.88
CA GLY A 537 -27.19 0.01 2.84
C GLY A 537 -26.17 0.39 3.90
N ASP A 538 -25.90 1.68 4.12
CA ASP A 538 -24.86 2.19 5.00
C ASP A 538 -25.25 2.25 6.49
N GLY A 539 -26.55 2.10 6.80
CA GLY A 539 -27.11 2.10 8.15
C GLY A 539 -27.91 3.34 8.50
N HIS A 540 -27.92 4.37 7.65
CA HIS A 540 -28.75 5.55 7.83
C HIS A 540 -29.98 5.47 6.93
N GLN A 541 -31.17 5.69 7.50
CA GLN A 541 -32.37 5.73 6.68
C GLN A 541 -32.37 6.96 5.75
N ASN A 542 -32.93 6.83 4.55
CA ASN A 542 -32.94 7.88 3.51
C ASN A 542 -33.39 9.28 3.96
N THR A 543 -34.17 9.38 5.05
CA THR A 543 -34.69 10.66 5.57
C THR A 543 -33.74 11.36 6.55
N LYS A 544 -32.73 10.64 7.04
CA LYS A 544 -31.70 11.09 7.98
C LYS A 544 -30.29 11.01 7.40
N ASP A 545 -30.16 10.42 6.22
CA ASP A 545 -28.92 10.32 5.46
C ASP A 545 -28.64 11.60 4.65
N ASN A 546 -27.48 12.21 4.87
CA ASN A 546 -27.01 13.38 4.11
C ASN A 546 -26.51 13.01 2.70
N CYS A 547 -26.31 11.72 2.39
CA CYS A 547 -26.01 11.17 1.06
C CYS A 547 -26.84 9.91 0.72
N PRO A 548 -28.17 9.99 0.52
CA PRO A 548 -29.12 8.85 0.40
C PRO A 548 -28.87 7.76 -0.67
N THR A 549 -27.83 7.90 -1.49
CA THR A 549 -27.48 6.96 -2.55
C THR A 549 -26.00 6.59 -2.59
N ILE A 550 -25.17 7.18 -1.72
CA ILE A 550 -23.73 6.98 -1.64
C ILE A 550 -23.38 6.62 -0.21
N ILE A 551 -22.83 5.42 -0.06
CA ILE A 551 -22.47 4.84 1.24
C ILE A 551 -21.53 5.75 2.01
N ASN A 552 -21.99 6.31 3.14
CA ASN A 552 -21.21 7.20 3.98
C ASN A 552 -21.62 7.09 5.45
N SER A 553 -21.48 5.90 6.06
CA SER A 553 -21.92 5.64 7.44
C SER A 553 -21.39 6.63 8.49
N SER A 554 -20.26 7.31 8.25
CA SER A 554 -19.73 8.36 9.12
C SER A 554 -20.53 9.67 9.10
N GLN A 555 -21.37 9.89 8.08
CA GLN A 555 -22.20 11.10 7.88
C GLN A 555 -21.41 12.39 8.04
N GLN A 556 -20.17 12.39 7.54
CA GLN A 556 -19.30 13.57 7.57
C GLN A 556 -19.89 14.65 6.66
N ASP A 557 -19.89 15.88 7.17
CA ASP A 557 -20.41 17.11 6.54
C ASP A 557 -19.53 18.25 7.07
N THR A 558 -18.40 18.48 6.40
CA THR A 558 -17.30 19.31 6.89
C THR A 558 -17.68 20.79 6.98
N ASP A 559 -18.44 21.30 6.01
CA ASP A 559 -18.90 22.69 5.98
C ASP A 559 -20.28 22.94 6.61
N LYS A 560 -21.01 21.87 6.93
CA LYS A 560 -22.33 21.86 7.60
C LYS A 560 -23.44 22.45 6.75
N ASP A 561 -23.38 22.26 5.43
CA ASP A 561 -24.42 22.70 4.50
C ASP A 561 -25.60 21.71 4.37
N GLY A 562 -25.41 20.49 4.89
CA GLY A 562 -26.38 19.40 4.91
C GLY A 562 -26.22 18.37 3.77
N LEU A 563 -25.23 18.53 2.90
CA LEU A 563 -24.71 17.50 2.02
C LEU A 563 -23.51 16.82 2.71
N GLY A 564 -23.38 15.50 2.57
CA GLY A 564 -22.23 14.81 3.14
C GLY A 564 -21.04 14.80 2.20
N ASP A 565 -19.82 14.79 2.74
CA ASP A 565 -18.56 14.89 1.98
C ASP A 565 -18.45 13.86 0.83
N GLU A 566 -18.98 12.64 1.01
CA GLU A 566 -18.93 11.60 -0.04
C GLU A 566 -19.85 11.89 -1.26
N CYS A 567 -20.78 12.84 -1.13
CA CYS A 567 -21.68 13.27 -2.20
C CYS A 567 -21.67 14.79 -2.45
N ASP A 568 -20.80 15.52 -1.76
CA ASP A 568 -20.43 16.90 -2.08
C ASP A 568 -19.29 16.91 -3.13
N ASP A 569 -19.20 17.99 -3.90
CA ASP A 569 -18.07 18.24 -4.80
C ASP A 569 -17.14 19.37 -4.25
N ASP A 570 -17.49 20.02 -3.13
CA ASP A 570 -16.79 21.14 -2.47
C ASP A 570 -16.94 21.04 -0.92
N ASP A 571 -16.22 20.10 -0.29
CA ASP A 571 -16.35 19.67 1.13
C ASP A 571 -16.22 20.82 2.16
N ASP A 572 -15.51 21.89 1.81
CA ASP A 572 -15.23 23.02 2.71
C ASP A 572 -15.88 24.35 2.28
N ASN A 573 -16.64 24.32 1.19
CA ASN A 573 -17.38 25.43 0.60
C ASN A 573 -16.52 26.69 0.34
N ASP A 574 -15.23 26.51 0.00
CA ASP A 574 -14.31 27.60 -0.29
C ASP A 574 -14.38 28.09 -1.75
N GLY A 575 -15.07 27.31 -2.61
CA GLY A 575 -15.32 27.56 -4.03
C GLY A 575 -14.34 26.89 -4.99
N ILE A 576 -13.44 26.05 -4.49
CA ILE A 576 -12.58 25.13 -5.24
C ILE A 576 -13.14 23.72 -5.08
N LEU A 577 -13.23 22.96 -6.19
CA LEU A 577 -13.75 21.59 -6.12
C LEU A 577 -12.71 20.65 -5.51
N ASP A 578 -13.16 19.61 -4.80
CA ASP A 578 -12.30 18.67 -4.06
C ASP A 578 -11.21 18.04 -4.93
N ASP A 579 -11.51 17.76 -6.20
CA ASP A 579 -10.58 17.15 -7.15
C ASP A 579 -9.41 18.07 -7.54
N GLN A 580 -9.53 19.36 -7.21
CA GLN A 580 -8.58 20.44 -7.48
C GLN A 580 -8.11 21.14 -6.20
N ASP A 581 -8.63 20.75 -5.04
CA ASP A 581 -8.31 21.35 -3.75
C ASP A 581 -7.08 20.68 -3.10
N ASN A 582 -6.10 21.48 -2.68
CA ASN A 582 -4.94 20.99 -1.94
C ASN A 582 -5.16 20.90 -0.41
N CYS A 583 -6.30 21.35 0.08
CA CYS A 583 -6.77 21.28 1.46
C CYS A 583 -8.29 21.04 1.53
N ARG A 584 -8.75 19.92 0.94
CA ARG A 584 -10.17 19.53 0.82
C ARG A 584 -11.11 19.86 1.99
N LEU A 585 -10.64 19.71 3.24
CA LEU A 585 -11.50 19.86 4.43
C LEU A 585 -11.34 21.23 5.11
N VAL A 586 -10.55 22.14 4.52
CA VAL A 586 -10.02 23.31 5.21
C VAL A 586 -10.00 24.51 4.27
N PRO A 587 -10.89 25.50 4.48
CA PRO A 587 -11.09 26.57 3.51
C PRO A 587 -9.82 27.37 3.22
N ASN A 588 -9.35 27.33 1.98
CA ASN A 588 -8.18 28.06 1.49
C ASN A 588 -8.30 28.49 0.01
N PRO A 589 -9.15 29.49 -0.31
CA PRO A 589 -9.43 29.86 -1.71
C PRO A 589 -8.23 30.37 -2.53
N ASP A 590 -7.08 30.61 -1.87
CA ASP A 590 -5.83 31.00 -2.50
C ASP A 590 -4.93 29.82 -2.87
N GLN A 591 -5.27 28.59 -2.46
CA GLN A 591 -4.62 27.33 -2.80
C GLN A 591 -3.09 27.40 -2.62
N LYS A 592 -2.67 28.06 -1.55
CA LYS A 592 -1.26 28.37 -1.29
C LYS A 592 -0.52 27.11 -0.85
N ASP A 593 0.48 26.71 -1.63
CA ASP A 593 1.40 25.61 -1.36
C ASP A 593 2.85 26.09 -1.65
N GLU A 594 3.60 26.43 -0.59
CA GLU A 594 4.96 26.98 -0.74
C GLU A 594 6.00 25.91 -1.10
N ASN A 595 5.78 24.65 -0.69
CA ASN A 595 6.76 23.57 -0.83
C ASN A 595 6.49 22.65 -2.06
N ASN A 596 5.33 22.81 -2.70
CA ASN A 596 4.84 22.04 -3.85
C ASN A 596 4.77 20.53 -3.59
N ASP A 597 4.39 20.12 -2.39
CA ASP A 597 4.17 18.71 -2.06
C ASP A 597 2.76 18.20 -2.40
N GLY A 598 1.86 19.12 -2.81
CA GLY A 598 0.48 18.81 -3.19
C GLY A 598 -0.50 18.92 -2.03
N VAL A 599 -0.05 19.21 -0.81
CA VAL A 599 -0.88 19.55 0.35
C VAL A 599 -0.72 21.05 0.60
N GLY A 600 -1.83 21.76 0.78
CA GLY A 600 -1.78 23.21 0.99
C GLY A 600 -1.16 23.59 2.34
N ASP A 601 -0.55 24.77 2.40
CA ASP A 601 0.02 25.34 3.63
C ASP A 601 -1.04 25.47 4.75
N ALA A 602 -2.32 25.55 4.38
CA ALA A 602 -3.43 25.76 5.29
C ALA A 602 -3.75 24.54 6.17
N CYS A 603 -3.48 23.33 5.67
CA CYS A 603 -3.79 22.03 6.29
C CYS A 603 -2.53 21.15 6.45
N THR A 604 -1.34 21.77 6.44
CA THR A 604 -0.08 21.03 6.56
C THR A 604 0.10 20.42 7.95
N GLY A 605 0.11 19.08 8.01
CA GLY A 605 0.41 18.28 9.20
C GLY A 605 -0.77 18.08 10.16
N ASP A 606 -1.93 18.60 9.79
CA ASP A 606 -3.24 18.49 10.44
C ASP A 606 -4.28 18.79 9.34
N PHE A 607 -4.70 17.73 8.65
CA PHE A 607 -5.43 17.81 7.39
C PHE A 607 -6.91 18.21 7.58
N ASP A 608 -7.53 17.83 8.69
CA ASP A 608 -8.93 18.16 9.03
C ASP A 608 -9.08 19.24 10.12
N LYS A 609 -7.96 19.78 10.64
CA LYS A 609 -7.90 20.89 11.59
C LYS A 609 -8.52 20.61 12.95
N ASP A 610 -8.52 19.36 13.38
CA ASP A 610 -9.03 18.93 14.70
C ASP A 610 -8.05 19.19 15.87
N HIS A 611 -6.88 19.79 15.59
CA HIS A 611 -5.76 20.03 16.51
C HIS A 611 -4.90 18.81 16.86
N VAL A 612 -5.11 17.69 16.19
CA VAL A 612 -4.35 16.46 16.29
C VAL A 612 -3.56 16.27 15.00
N ILE A 613 -2.27 16.00 15.12
CA ILE A 613 -1.42 15.86 13.93
C ILE A 613 -1.73 14.54 13.21
N ASP A 614 -1.74 14.53 11.88
CA ASP A 614 -2.07 13.36 11.03
C ASP A 614 -1.37 12.05 11.44
N ARG A 615 -0.16 12.17 11.99
CA ARG A 615 0.69 11.04 12.39
C ARG A 615 0.16 10.28 13.60
N ILE A 616 -0.51 10.98 14.52
CA ILE A 616 -1.08 10.37 15.73
C ILE A 616 -2.61 10.33 15.68
N ASP A 617 -3.19 11.05 14.72
CA ASP A 617 -4.60 11.02 14.45
C ASP A 617 -5.02 9.67 13.84
N THR A 618 -6.10 9.16 14.41
CA THR A 618 -6.75 7.93 14.01
C THR A 618 -7.53 8.08 12.70
N CYS A 619 -8.06 9.27 12.43
CA CYS A 619 -8.81 9.57 11.23
C CYS A 619 -8.44 10.95 10.68
N PRO A 620 -7.26 11.10 10.01
CA PRO A 620 -6.75 12.38 9.48
C PRO A 620 -7.60 13.08 8.40
N GLU A 621 -8.80 12.59 8.13
CA GLU A 621 -9.74 13.19 7.18
C GLU A 621 -11.11 13.33 7.83
N ASN A 622 -11.20 13.34 9.15
CA ASN A 622 -12.45 13.43 9.89
C ASN A 622 -12.22 14.13 11.24
N ALA A 623 -12.58 15.41 11.30
CA ALA A 623 -12.31 16.26 12.44
C ALA A 623 -13.03 15.87 13.75
N GLU A 624 -14.02 14.98 13.67
CA GLU A 624 -14.77 14.50 14.84
C GLU A 624 -14.11 13.27 15.50
N ILE A 625 -13.13 12.61 14.83
CA ILE A 625 -12.54 11.35 15.28
C ILE A 625 -11.01 11.43 15.41
N THR A 626 -10.55 11.92 16.55
CA THR A 626 -9.12 12.17 16.78
C THR A 626 -8.32 10.93 17.25
N LEU A 627 -8.93 10.12 18.13
CA LEU A 627 -8.29 9.02 18.85
C LEU A 627 -9.27 7.86 19.03
N THR A 628 -8.74 6.65 19.29
CA THR A 628 -9.59 5.55 19.72
C THR A 628 -10.17 5.81 21.10
N ASP A 629 -11.49 5.92 21.18
CA ASP A 629 -12.23 6.15 22.42
C ASP A 629 -13.55 5.34 22.44
N PHE A 630 -13.71 4.51 23.46
CA PHE A 630 -14.95 3.77 23.77
C PHE A 630 -15.53 4.15 25.15
N ARG A 631 -15.17 5.30 25.73
CA ARG A 631 -15.76 5.77 27.00
C ARG A 631 -17.25 6.04 26.89
N ALA A 632 -17.68 6.55 25.74
CA ALA A 632 -19.09 6.66 25.38
C ALA A 632 -19.48 5.47 24.49
N TYR A 633 -20.39 4.65 24.98
CA TYR A 633 -20.87 3.47 24.26
C TYR A 633 -22.34 3.21 24.55
N GLN A 634 -23.03 2.62 23.58
CA GLN A 634 -24.36 2.06 23.71
C GLN A 634 -24.25 0.61 24.18
N THR A 635 -24.99 0.26 25.23
CA THR A 635 -25.17 -1.15 25.64
C THR A 635 -26.39 -1.72 24.92
N VAL A 636 -26.19 -2.78 24.13
CA VAL A 636 -27.27 -3.45 23.38
C VAL A 636 -27.49 -4.84 23.97
N VAL A 637 -28.72 -5.15 24.37
CA VAL A 637 -29.10 -6.44 24.96
C VAL A 637 -29.75 -7.30 23.88
N LEU A 638 -29.17 -8.45 23.57
CA LEU A 638 -29.61 -9.29 22.44
C LEU A 638 -30.64 -10.37 22.83
N ASP A 639 -30.95 -10.53 24.12
CA ASP A 639 -32.03 -11.39 24.64
C ASP A 639 -32.78 -10.75 25.83
N PRO A 640 -33.53 -9.65 25.62
CA PRO A 640 -34.24 -8.96 26.71
C PRO A 640 -35.32 -9.81 27.39
N GLU A 641 -35.80 -10.87 26.73
CA GLU A 641 -36.83 -11.79 27.23
C GLU A 641 -36.25 -13.02 27.96
N GLY A 642 -34.93 -13.13 28.10
CA GLY A 642 -34.24 -14.28 28.67
C GLY A 642 -34.63 -14.61 30.12
N GLU A 643 -34.41 -15.86 30.56
CA GLU A 643 -34.68 -16.28 31.95
C GLU A 643 -33.48 -16.09 32.89
N ALA A 644 -32.28 -15.79 32.37
CA ALA A 644 -31.08 -15.54 33.17
C ALA A 644 -31.01 -14.08 33.68
N GLN A 645 -31.39 -13.10 32.84
CA GLN A 645 -31.51 -11.65 33.11
C GLN A 645 -30.35 -11.08 33.93
N ILE A 646 -29.12 -11.41 33.52
CA ILE A 646 -27.93 -10.74 34.02
C ILE A 646 -27.34 -9.98 32.83
N ASP A 647 -27.45 -8.66 32.86
CA ASP A 647 -26.86 -7.81 31.84
C ASP A 647 -25.32 -7.79 31.97
N PRO A 648 -24.59 -7.58 30.87
CA PRO A 648 -23.15 -7.40 30.94
C PRO A 648 -22.79 -6.16 31.76
N ASN A 649 -21.79 -6.29 32.63
CA ASN A 649 -21.16 -5.16 33.30
C ASN A 649 -19.87 -4.79 32.55
N TRP A 650 -19.83 -3.59 31.98
CA TRP A 650 -18.71 -3.08 31.20
C TRP A 650 -17.93 -2.05 32.03
N VAL A 651 -16.61 -2.24 32.12
CA VAL A 651 -15.68 -1.30 32.75
C VAL A 651 -14.73 -0.79 31.68
N VAL A 652 -14.65 0.53 31.52
CA VAL A 652 -13.79 1.17 30.53
C VAL A 652 -12.54 1.75 31.19
N LEU A 653 -11.38 1.30 30.76
CA LEU A 653 -10.05 1.68 31.25
C LEU A 653 -9.23 2.32 30.12
N ASN A 654 -8.00 2.75 30.41
CA ASN A 654 -7.08 3.32 29.42
C ASN A 654 -7.74 4.41 28.53
N GLN A 655 -8.57 5.27 29.16
CA GLN A 655 -9.27 6.36 28.49
C GLN A 655 -10.12 5.92 27.27
N GLY A 656 -10.70 4.71 27.30
CA GLY A 656 -11.53 4.21 26.19
C GLY A 656 -10.82 3.21 25.28
N MET A 657 -9.55 2.91 25.51
CA MET A 657 -8.80 1.92 24.73
C MET A 657 -8.77 0.53 25.37
N GLU A 658 -9.42 0.34 26.51
CA GLU A 658 -9.55 -0.97 27.16
C GLU A 658 -10.94 -1.13 27.75
N ILE A 659 -11.55 -2.30 27.52
CA ILE A 659 -12.86 -2.65 28.05
C ILE A 659 -12.72 -3.99 28.77
N VAL A 660 -13.28 -4.08 29.97
CA VAL A 660 -13.37 -5.31 30.75
C VAL A 660 -14.83 -5.63 30.98
N GLN A 661 -15.20 -6.90 30.81
CA GLN A 661 -16.53 -7.40 31.15
C GLN A 661 -16.40 -8.43 32.28
N THR A 662 -17.16 -8.24 33.35
CA THR A 662 -16.94 -8.95 34.63
C THR A 662 -17.98 -10.01 34.96
N MET A 663 -19.12 -10.05 34.26
CA MET A 663 -20.27 -10.88 34.63
C MET A 663 -20.47 -12.05 33.67
N ASN A 664 -20.92 -13.19 34.18
CA ASN A 664 -21.49 -14.21 33.30
C ASN A 664 -22.90 -13.78 32.87
N SER A 665 -23.00 -13.16 31.70
CA SER A 665 -24.18 -12.40 31.28
C SER A 665 -24.91 -12.99 30.07
N ASP A 666 -26.14 -12.51 29.86
CA ASP A 666 -26.87 -12.62 28.61
C ASP A 666 -26.06 -12.03 27.44
N PRO A 667 -26.38 -12.39 26.18
CA PRO A 667 -25.64 -11.88 25.03
C PRO A 667 -25.81 -10.37 24.92
N GLY A 668 -24.70 -9.65 24.87
CA GLY A 668 -24.73 -8.20 24.83
C GLY A 668 -23.54 -7.60 24.09
N LEU A 669 -23.73 -6.34 23.71
CA LEU A 669 -22.75 -5.54 22.98
C LEU A 669 -22.47 -4.27 23.76
N ALA A 670 -21.21 -3.82 23.73
CA ALA A 670 -20.86 -2.43 23.98
C ALA A 670 -20.39 -1.83 22.65
N VAL A 671 -21.17 -0.90 22.12
CA VAL A 671 -21.00 -0.32 20.77
C VAL A 671 -20.60 1.14 20.91
N GLY A 672 -19.43 1.52 20.40
CA GLY A 672 -19.04 2.93 20.34
C GLY A 672 -19.97 3.72 19.42
N TYR A 673 -20.18 5.01 19.69
CA TYR A 673 -21.08 5.84 18.88
C TYR A 673 -20.51 6.20 17.50
N THR A 674 -19.19 6.26 17.38
CA THR A 674 -18.52 6.59 16.12
C THR A 674 -18.77 5.54 15.04
N ALA A 675 -19.22 5.99 13.88
CA ALA A 675 -19.49 5.17 12.70
C ALA A 675 -18.39 5.34 11.63
N PHE A 676 -18.15 4.29 10.85
CA PHE A 676 -17.06 4.24 9.88
C PHE A 676 -17.52 3.73 8.52
N SER A 677 -17.15 4.45 7.46
CA SER A 677 -17.32 4.03 6.06
C SER A 677 -16.23 3.07 5.57
N GLY A 678 -15.11 2.97 6.30
CA GLY A 678 -14.01 2.04 6.06
C GLY A 678 -13.01 2.07 7.21
N VAL A 679 -12.64 0.89 7.73
CA VAL A 679 -11.93 0.83 9.01
C VAL A 679 -10.94 -0.33 9.10
N ASP A 680 -9.81 -0.07 9.73
CA ASP A 680 -8.94 -1.09 10.31
C ASP A 680 -9.16 -1.08 11.82
N PHE A 681 -9.51 -2.23 12.42
CA PHE A 681 -9.80 -2.34 13.86
C PHE A 681 -9.01 -3.49 14.48
N GLU A 682 -8.31 -3.23 15.56
CA GLU A 682 -7.48 -4.21 16.24
C GLU A 682 -7.55 -4.04 17.75
N GLY A 683 -7.25 -5.13 18.44
CA GLY A 683 -7.32 -5.18 19.89
C GLY A 683 -6.77 -6.49 20.41
N THR A 684 -6.56 -6.54 21.72
CA THR A 684 -6.04 -7.69 22.43
C THR A 684 -7.16 -8.35 23.20
N PHE A 685 -7.46 -9.60 22.86
CA PHE A 685 -8.44 -10.45 23.48
C PHE A 685 -7.77 -11.34 24.54
N HIS A 686 -8.28 -11.29 25.77
CA HIS A 686 -7.81 -12.11 26.87
C HIS A 686 -8.96 -12.48 27.81
N VAL A 687 -9.02 -13.72 28.27
CA VAL A 687 -9.98 -14.16 29.29
C VAL A 687 -9.20 -14.45 30.58
N ASN A 688 -9.37 -13.58 31.59
CA ASN A 688 -8.56 -13.61 32.82
C ASN A 688 -9.11 -14.58 33.88
N THR A 689 -9.78 -15.63 33.45
CA THR A 689 -10.29 -16.69 34.33
C THR A 689 -10.04 -18.07 33.73
N VAL A 690 -10.24 -19.09 34.56
CA VAL A 690 -10.29 -20.51 34.17
C VAL A 690 -11.71 -21.06 34.30
N THR A 691 -12.66 -20.19 34.62
CA THR A 691 -14.09 -20.50 34.73
C THR A 691 -14.79 -20.18 33.42
N ASP A 692 -15.78 -21.01 33.12
CA ASP A 692 -16.54 -20.97 31.88
C ASP A 692 -15.72 -21.27 30.61
N ASP A 693 -16.41 -21.45 29.49
CA ASP A 693 -15.78 -21.81 28.20
C ASP A 693 -16.52 -21.22 26.97
N ASP A 694 -17.25 -20.13 27.20
CA ASP A 694 -18.28 -19.55 26.36
C ASP A 694 -17.76 -18.48 25.38
N TYR A 695 -18.66 -17.65 24.84
CA TYR A 695 -18.37 -16.79 23.69
C TYR A 695 -17.90 -15.39 24.10
N ALA A 696 -16.85 -14.95 23.43
CA ALA A 696 -16.40 -13.57 23.45
C ALA A 696 -15.92 -13.15 22.06
N GLY A 697 -15.88 -11.86 21.79
CA GLY A 697 -15.60 -11.37 20.45
C GLY A 697 -15.71 -9.87 20.30
N PHE A 698 -15.81 -9.42 19.06
CA PHE A 698 -16.03 -8.03 18.71
C PHE A 698 -16.96 -7.92 17.51
N ILE A 699 -17.56 -6.74 17.34
CA ILE A 699 -18.45 -6.43 16.23
C ILE A 699 -17.89 -5.31 15.37
N PHE A 700 -18.37 -5.23 14.14
CA PHE A 700 -18.09 -4.14 13.23
C PHE A 700 -19.22 -3.99 12.21
N GLY A 701 -19.33 -2.80 11.64
CA GLY A 701 -20.43 -2.47 10.74
C GLY A 701 -21.78 -2.65 11.42
N TYR A 702 -21.86 -2.26 12.70
CA TYR A 702 -23.12 -2.24 13.43
C TYR A 702 -23.95 -1.06 12.96
N GLN A 703 -25.16 -1.36 12.49
CA GLN A 703 -26.16 -0.36 12.07
C GLN A 703 -27.26 -0.33 13.13
N ASP A 704 -27.83 -1.51 13.37
CA ASP A 704 -28.89 -1.78 14.32
C ASP A 704 -28.66 -3.17 14.99
N SER A 705 -29.42 -3.49 16.04
CA SER A 705 -29.36 -4.76 16.78
C SER A 705 -29.74 -6.01 15.97
N SER A 706 -30.26 -5.82 14.76
CA SER A 706 -30.52 -6.86 13.77
C SER A 706 -29.46 -6.92 12.68
N SER A 707 -28.55 -5.96 12.58
CA SER A 707 -27.70 -5.72 11.41
C SER A 707 -26.27 -5.37 11.79
N PHE A 708 -25.43 -6.39 11.92
CA PHE A 708 -24.01 -6.20 12.26
C PHE A 708 -23.17 -7.42 11.90
N TYR A 709 -21.87 -7.21 11.68
CA TYR A 709 -20.92 -8.31 11.62
C TYR A 709 -20.39 -8.60 13.02
N VAL A 710 -20.18 -9.88 13.31
CA VAL A 710 -19.62 -10.33 14.58
C VAL A 710 -18.52 -11.36 14.35
N VAL A 711 -17.39 -11.14 15.00
CA VAL A 711 -16.34 -12.13 15.15
C VAL A 711 -16.42 -12.66 16.57
N MET A 712 -16.71 -13.95 16.72
CA MET A 712 -16.89 -14.59 18.01
C MET A 712 -16.03 -15.84 18.13
N TRP A 713 -15.60 -16.16 19.35
CA TRP A 713 -14.73 -17.28 19.63
C TRP A 713 -15.15 -17.98 20.91
N LYS A 714 -15.40 -19.30 20.82
CA LYS A 714 -15.71 -20.17 21.96
C LYS A 714 -14.55 -21.12 22.26
N GLN A 715 -14.36 -21.48 23.54
CA GLN A 715 -13.31 -22.41 23.96
C GLN A 715 -13.64 -23.88 23.68
N THR A 716 -14.82 -24.36 24.06
CA THR A 716 -15.22 -25.78 23.87
C THR A 716 -16.49 -25.93 23.02
N GLU A 717 -16.86 -27.17 22.71
CA GLU A 717 -18.12 -27.47 22.00
C GLU A 717 -19.27 -27.63 23.01
N GLN A 718 -20.37 -26.92 22.81
CA GLN A 718 -21.53 -26.96 23.71
C GLN A 718 -22.85 -26.76 22.97
N THR A 719 -23.86 -27.55 23.34
CA THR A 719 -25.25 -27.28 22.96
C THR A 719 -25.83 -26.26 23.93
N TYR A 720 -26.44 -25.19 23.41
CA TYR A 720 -27.12 -24.20 24.24
C TYR A 720 -28.21 -24.86 25.09
N TRP A 721 -28.35 -24.45 26.35
CA TRP A 721 -29.24 -25.13 27.29
C TRP A 721 -30.72 -24.95 26.94
N GLN A 722 -31.11 -23.83 26.33
CA GLN A 722 -32.46 -23.64 25.80
C GLN A 722 -32.58 -24.22 24.38
N ALA A 723 -33.38 -25.28 24.24
CA ALA A 723 -33.63 -25.94 22.97
C ALA A 723 -34.67 -25.24 22.07
N MET A 724 -35.31 -24.18 22.57
CA MET A 724 -36.25 -23.32 21.85
C MET A 724 -35.57 -22.00 21.50
N PRO A 725 -35.89 -21.39 20.33
CA PRO A 725 -36.84 -21.85 19.31
C PRO A 725 -36.31 -23.02 18.45
N PHE A 726 -35.00 -23.27 18.48
CA PHE A 726 -34.38 -24.46 17.90
C PHE A 726 -33.12 -24.85 18.67
N ARG A 727 -32.65 -26.08 18.47
CA ARG A 727 -31.47 -26.58 19.14
C ARG A 727 -30.18 -25.98 18.54
N ALA A 728 -29.59 -25.01 19.23
CA ALA A 728 -28.32 -24.41 18.87
C ALA A 728 -27.13 -25.22 19.39
N VAL A 729 -26.16 -25.48 18.52
CA VAL A 729 -24.89 -26.16 18.85
C VAL A 729 -23.75 -25.24 18.46
N ALA A 730 -22.87 -24.95 19.42
CA ALA A 730 -21.65 -24.17 19.24
C ALA A 730 -20.44 -25.09 19.15
N GLU A 731 -19.61 -24.89 18.13
CA GLU A 731 -18.29 -25.50 17.99
C GLU A 731 -17.21 -24.48 18.38
N PRO A 732 -16.05 -24.92 18.88
CA PRO A 732 -14.94 -24.04 19.18
C PRO A 732 -14.32 -23.44 17.90
N GLY A 733 -13.42 -22.48 18.08
CA GLY A 733 -12.77 -21.78 16.99
C GLY A 733 -13.47 -20.48 16.62
N ILE A 734 -12.71 -19.64 15.93
CA ILE A 734 -13.14 -18.29 15.57
C ILE A 734 -14.18 -18.39 14.45
N GLN A 735 -15.26 -17.62 14.59
CA GLN A 735 -16.37 -17.56 13.65
C GLN A 735 -16.60 -16.10 13.25
N LEU A 736 -16.68 -15.83 11.97
CA LEU A 736 -17.14 -14.55 11.41
C LEU A 736 -18.55 -14.76 10.88
N LYS A 737 -19.52 -14.02 11.43
CA LYS A 737 -20.92 -14.08 11.04
C LYS A 737 -21.44 -12.72 10.61
N ALA A 738 -22.38 -12.74 9.68
CA ALA A 738 -23.23 -11.60 9.34
C ALA A 738 -24.59 -11.81 10.01
N VAL A 739 -25.00 -10.86 10.84
CA VAL A 739 -26.33 -10.82 11.44
C VAL A 739 -27.20 -9.92 10.58
N LYS A 740 -28.28 -10.48 10.04
CA LYS A 740 -29.36 -9.72 9.39
C LYS A 740 -30.67 -10.36 9.83
N SER A 741 -31.08 -10.02 11.04
CA SER A 741 -32.18 -10.63 11.76
C SER A 741 -33.51 -10.08 11.29
N LYS A 742 -34.45 -10.96 10.99
CA LYS A 742 -35.83 -10.57 10.71
C LYS A 742 -36.65 -10.31 11.99
N THR A 743 -36.23 -10.85 13.12
CA THR A 743 -37.01 -10.80 14.37
C THR A 743 -36.49 -9.76 15.36
N GLY A 744 -35.28 -9.26 15.17
CA GLY A 744 -34.58 -8.48 16.19
C GLY A 744 -34.08 -9.32 17.37
N PRO A 745 -33.63 -8.63 18.44
CA PRO A 745 -33.27 -9.22 19.73
C PRO A 745 -34.33 -10.17 20.30
N GLY A 746 -33.88 -11.22 21.00
CA GLY A 746 -34.72 -12.24 21.62
C GLY A 746 -34.29 -13.67 21.28
N GLU A 747 -35.15 -14.64 21.61
CA GLU A 747 -34.77 -16.05 21.64
C GLU A 747 -34.25 -16.60 20.28
N SER A 748 -34.79 -16.10 19.16
CA SER A 748 -34.39 -16.53 17.81
C SER A 748 -32.98 -16.10 17.48
N LEU A 749 -32.69 -14.81 17.66
CA LEU A 749 -31.37 -14.24 17.39
C LEU A 749 -30.33 -14.83 18.35
N ARG A 750 -30.65 -14.93 19.64
CA ARG A 750 -29.80 -15.59 20.65
C ARG A 750 -29.35 -16.98 20.24
N ASN A 751 -30.29 -17.88 19.93
CA ASN A 751 -29.96 -19.24 19.54
C ASN A 751 -29.17 -19.27 18.22
N SER A 752 -29.45 -18.35 17.31
CA SER A 752 -28.70 -18.19 16.05
C SER A 752 -27.27 -17.70 16.24
N LEU A 753 -27.04 -16.78 17.18
CA LEU A 753 -25.70 -16.34 17.55
C LEU A 753 -24.89 -17.47 18.18
N TRP A 754 -25.51 -18.27 19.06
CA TRP A 754 -24.86 -19.44 19.64
C TRP A 754 -24.54 -20.51 18.58
N HIS A 755 -25.44 -20.75 17.63
CA HIS A 755 -25.29 -21.84 16.69
C HIS A 755 -24.13 -21.62 15.71
N THR A 756 -23.26 -22.62 15.56
CA THR A 756 -22.25 -22.65 14.51
C THR A 756 -22.88 -23.09 13.19
N GLY A 757 -23.19 -22.13 12.34
CA GLY A 757 -23.75 -22.35 11.01
C GLY A 757 -24.73 -21.27 10.61
N ASP A 758 -25.37 -21.48 9.46
CA ASP A 758 -26.41 -20.58 8.96
C ASP A 758 -27.74 -20.85 9.66
N THR A 759 -28.47 -19.79 9.94
CA THR A 759 -29.84 -19.80 10.44
C THR A 759 -30.67 -18.87 9.57
N ASN A 760 -31.70 -19.43 8.93
CA ASN A 760 -32.49 -18.70 7.94
C ASN A 760 -33.10 -17.44 8.55
N ASP A 761 -33.04 -16.33 7.81
CA ASP A 761 -33.60 -15.03 8.20
C ASP A 761 -33.06 -14.47 9.54
N GLN A 762 -31.88 -14.94 9.98
CA GLN A 762 -31.26 -14.55 11.26
C GLN A 762 -29.76 -14.26 11.11
N VAL A 763 -28.95 -15.31 10.96
CA VAL A 763 -27.48 -15.21 11.00
C VAL A 763 -26.86 -16.11 9.95
N ARG A 764 -25.86 -15.59 9.20
CA ARG A 764 -25.08 -16.35 8.21
C ARG A 764 -23.62 -16.46 8.66
N LEU A 765 -23.07 -17.67 8.62
CA LEU A 765 -21.66 -17.94 8.90
C LEU A 765 -20.83 -17.66 7.64
N LEU A 766 -20.06 -16.58 7.64
CA LEU A 766 -19.21 -16.20 6.51
C LEU A 766 -17.90 -17.00 6.49
N TRP A 767 -17.32 -17.20 7.66
CA TRP A 767 -16.07 -17.94 7.81
C TRP A 767 -15.97 -18.57 9.19
N LYS A 768 -15.29 -19.71 9.25
CA LYS A 768 -14.93 -20.39 10.49
C LYS A 768 -13.50 -20.91 10.39
N ASP A 769 -12.75 -20.78 11.48
CA ASP A 769 -11.40 -21.32 11.58
C ASP A 769 -11.41 -22.85 11.35
N PRO A 770 -10.77 -23.34 10.27
CA PRO A 770 -10.75 -24.76 9.95
C PRO A 770 -10.00 -25.62 10.98
N ARG A 771 -9.19 -25.00 11.85
CA ARG A 771 -8.47 -25.69 12.92
C ARG A 771 -9.40 -26.10 14.06
N ASN A 772 -10.54 -25.42 14.22
CA ASN A 772 -11.54 -25.69 15.26
C ASN A 772 -10.92 -25.66 16.68
N VAL A 773 -10.04 -24.68 16.93
CA VAL A 773 -9.31 -24.54 18.21
C VAL A 773 -9.91 -23.39 19.00
N GLY A 774 -10.38 -23.67 20.21
CA GLY A 774 -10.84 -22.65 21.13
C GLY A 774 -9.71 -21.80 21.72
N TRP A 775 -10.08 -20.66 22.30
CA TRP A 775 -9.15 -19.84 23.08
C TRP A 775 -8.69 -20.59 24.34
N LYS A 776 -7.54 -20.19 24.90
CA LYS A 776 -6.97 -20.79 26.11
C LYS A 776 -7.09 -19.81 27.28
N ASP A 777 -7.33 -20.34 28.47
CA ASP A 777 -7.40 -19.58 29.70
C ASP A 777 -6.14 -18.73 29.91
N LYS A 778 -6.31 -17.46 30.27
CA LYS A 778 -5.22 -16.53 30.59
C LYS A 778 -4.13 -16.44 29.51
N VAL A 779 -4.55 -16.52 28.24
CA VAL A 779 -3.68 -16.32 27.08
C VAL A 779 -4.20 -15.13 26.28
N SER A 780 -3.28 -14.22 25.93
CA SER A 780 -3.59 -13.06 25.11
C SER A 780 -3.49 -13.36 23.63
N TYR A 781 -4.45 -12.84 22.87
CA TYR A 781 -4.51 -12.91 21.42
C TYR A 781 -4.71 -11.53 20.83
N ARG A 782 -4.00 -11.17 19.76
CA ARG A 782 -4.26 -9.92 19.02
C ARG A 782 -5.12 -10.22 17.82
N TRP A 783 -6.23 -9.49 17.63
CA TRP A 783 -6.95 -9.50 16.36
C TRP A 783 -6.58 -8.28 15.52
N ASN A 784 -6.70 -8.42 14.20
CA ASN A 784 -6.62 -7.33 13.24
C ASN A 784 -7.71 -7.53 12.18
N LEU A 785 -8.70 -6.64 12.17
CA LEU A 785 -9.79 -6.53 11.20
C LEU A 785 -9.42 -5.46 10.17
N LYS A 786 -9.68 -5.77 8.90
CA LYS A 786 -9.77 -4.78 7.82
C LYS A 786 -11.14 -4.91 7.17
N HIS A 787 -11.88 -3.80 7.12
CA HIS A 787 -13.19 -3.72 6.51
C HIS A 787 -13.23 -2.58 5.49
N ARG A 788 -13.59 -2.88 4.22
CA ARG A 788 -13.85 -1.90 3.17
C ARG A 788 -15.26 -2.13 2.59
N PRO A 789 -16.29 -1.51 3.21
CA PRO A 789 -17.69 -1.57 2.79
C PRO A 789 -17.95 -1.37 1.30
N GLN A 790 -17.26 -0.41 0.68
CA GLN A 790 -17.41 -0.06 -0.73
C GLN A 790 -17.24 -1.26 -1.68
N LEU A 791 -16.42 -2.24 -1.29
CA LEU A 791 -16.19 -3.49 -2.04
C LEU A 791 -16.73 -4.73 -1.31
N GLY A 792 -17.24 -4.57 -0.09
CA GLY A 792 -17.56 -5.66 0.84
C GLY A 792 -16.33 -6.43 1.33
N TYR A 793 -15.13 -5.85 1.27
CA TYR A 793 -13.91 -6.54 1.67
C TYR A 793 -13.84 -6.69 3.18
N ILE A 794 -13.69 -7.93 3.65
CA ILE A 794 -13.48 -8.26 5.06
C ILE A 794 -12.27 -9.19 5.16
N ARG A 795 -11.35 -8.88 6.07
CA ARG A 795 -10.27 -9.79 6.47
C ARG A 795 -9.98 -9.67 7.94
N VAL A 796 -9.91 -10.81 8.62
CA VAL A 796 -9.60 -10.89 10.05
C VAL A 796 -8.40 -11.82 10.25
N LYS A 797 -7.43 -11.35 11.03
CA LYS A 797 -6.24 -12.11 11.44
C LYS A 797 -6.17 -12.19 12.95
N PHE A 798 -5.69 -13.31 13.46
CA PHE A 798 -5.47 -13.54 14.89
C PHE A 798 -4.05 -14.01 15.14
N TYR A 799 -3.45 -13.48 16.20
CA TYR A 799 -2.10 -13.78 16.65
C TYR A 799 -2.11 -14.31 18.08
N GLU A 800 -1.36 -15.37 18.36
CA GLU A 800 -1.05 -15.85 19.72
C GLU A 800 0.42 -15.52 19.98
N GLY A 801 0.69 -14.59 20.90
CA GLY A 801 2.03 -13.99 21.01
C GLY A 801 2.48 -13.36 19.69
N THR A 802 3.55 -13.88 19.07
CA THR A 802 4.06 -13.38 17.78
C THR A 802 3.55 -14.16 16.57
N ASP A 803 2.89 -15.31 16.81
CA ASP A 803 2.56 -16.26 15.75
C ASP A 803 1.16 -15.98 15.20
N LEU A 804 1.04 -15.83 13.88
CA LEU A 804 -0.25 -15.75 13.22
C LEU A 804 -0.93 -17.13 13.30
N VAL A 805 -2.01 -17.21 14.09
CA VAL A 805 -2.72 -18.46 14.34
C VAL A 805 -3.89 -18.64 13.38
N ALA A 806 -4.64 -17.60 13.06
CA ALA A 806 -5.76 -17.67 12.11
C ALA A 806 -5.74 -16.49 11.13
N ASP A 807 -6.15 -16.75 9.89
CA ASP A 807 -6.39 -15.75 8.85
C ASP A 807 -7.64 -16.18 8.10
N SER A 808 -8.65 -15.30 8.04
CA SER A 808 -9.87 -15.58 7.29
C SER A 808 -9.64 -15.69 5.78
N GLY A 809 -8.51 -15.15 5.29
CA GLY A 809 -8.36 -14.79 3.90
C GLY A 809 -9.27 -13.62 3.55
N VAL A 810 -9.48 -13.41 2.26
CA VAL A 810 -10.40 -12.37 1.77
C VAL A 810 -11.82 -12.92 1.77
N ILE A 811 -12.69 -12.28 2.52
CA ILE A 811 -14.14 -12.50 2.51
C ILE A 811 -14.77 -11.28 1.82
N ILE A 812 -15.76 -11.55 0.96
CA ILE A 812 -16.53 -10.50 0.28
C ILE A 812 -17.97 -10.61 0.74
N ASP A 813 -18.44 -9.59 1.43
CA ASP A 813 -19.81 -9.51 1.92
C ASP A 813 -20.29 -8.05 1.97
N THR A 814 -21.53 -7.80 1.53
CA THR A 814 -22.07 -6.43 1.42
C THR A 814 -23.38 -6.27 2.20
N SER A 815 -23.62 -7.12 3.21
CA SER A 815 -24.84 -7.07 4.00
C SER A 815 -24.97 -5.80 4.85
N MET A 816 -23.86 -5.29 5.38
CA MET A 816 -23.78 -4.01 6.08
C MET A 816 -22.66 -3.20 5.43
N ARG A 817 -22.92 -1.96 5.03
CA ARG A 817 -21.98 -1.15 4.25
C ARG A 817 -21.34 -0.05 5.08
N GLY A 818 -20.80 -0.45 6.23
CA GLY A 818 -20.19 0.46 7.19
C GLY A 818 -20.97 0.40 8.49
N GLY A 819 -20.71 1.35 9.38
CA GLY A 819 -21.36 1.44 10.68
C GLY A 819 -20.37 1.43 11.84
N ARG A 820 -20.88 1.13 13.03
CA ARG A 820 -20.18 1.29 14.30
C ARG A 820 -19.34 0.06 14.70
N LEU A 821 -18.45 0.26 15.65
CA LEU A 821 -17.57 -0.78 16.22
C LEU A 821 -17.97 -1.10 17.66
N GLY A 822 -17.61 -2.28 18.14
CA GLY A 822 -17.88 -2.65 19.53
C GLY A 822 -17.30 -3.99 19.94
N VAL A 823 -17.55 -4.37 21.19
CA VAL A 823 -17.18 -5.66 21.77
C VAL A 823 -18.42 -6.51 22.05
N PHE A 824 -18.25 -7.83 22.07
CA PHE A 824 -19.34 -8.80 22.21
C PHE A 824 -19.01 -9.86 23.25
N CYS A 825 -19.94 -10.13 24.16
CA CYS A 825 -19.88 -11.26 25.08
C CYS A 825 -21.19 -12.06 25.03
N PHE A 826 -21.10 -13.35 25.31
CA PHE A 826 -22.26 -14.20 25.53
C PHE A 826 -21.91 -15.35 26.47
N SER A 827 -22.41 -15.26 27.70
CA SER A 827 -22.25 -16.27 28.77
C SER A 827 -20.81 -16.48 29.24
N GLN A 828 -19.94 -15.47 29.11
CA GLN A 828 -18.54 -15.54 29.53
C GLN A 828 -18.17 -14.32 30.37
N GLU A 829 -17.56 -14.57 31.53
CA GLU A 829 -17.09 -13.55 32.48
C GLU A 829 -15.58 -13.26 32.36
N ASN A 830 -15.13 -12.14 32.94
CA ASN A 830 -13.73 -11.72 33.06
C ASN A 830 -12.99 -11.65 31.71
N ILE A 831 -13.65 -11.06 30.71
CA ILE A 831 -13.07 -10.81 29.40
C ILE A 831 -12.42 -9.43 29.38
N ILE A 832 -11.22 -9.36 28.82
CA ILE A 832 -10.47 -8.12 28.63
C ILE A 832 -10.27 -7.92 27.12
N TRP A 833 -10.74 -6.77 26.63
CA TRP A 833 -10.40 -6.23 25.31
C TRP A 833 -9.47 -5.06 25.52
N SER A 834 -8.16 -5.31 25.43
CA SER A 834 -7.09 -4.36 25.78
C SER A 834 -6.46 -3.74 24.54
N ASN A 835 -5.88 -2.54 24.69
CA ASN A 835 -5.14 -1.83 23.66
C ASN A 835 -5.93 -1.78 22.32
N LEU A 836 -7.22 -1.45 22.42
CA LEU A 836 -8.13 -1.24 21.31
C LEU A 836 -7.62 -0.09 20.45
N ARG A 837 -7.62 -0.29 19.13
CA ARG A 837 -7.27 0.72 18.14
C ARG A 837 -8.13 0.54 16.91
N TYR A 838 -8.83 1.58 16.50
CA TYR A 838 -9.34 1.68 15.14
C TYR A 838 -8.51 2.68 14.34
N ARG A 839 -8.67 2.72 13.01
CA ARG A 839 -8.14 3.74 12.11
C ARG A 839 -9.06 3.88 10.90
N CYS A 840 -9.42 5.10 10.54
CA CYS A 840 -10.17 5.34 9.31
C CYS A 840 -9.31 4.97 8.11
N ASN A 841 -9.87 4.16 7.23
CA ASN A 841 -9.18 3.69 6.05
C ASN A 841 -10.21 3.33 4.98
N GLY A 842 -10.64 4.33 4.21
CA GLY A 842 -11.53 4.16 3.06
C GLY A 842 -10.79 3.67 1.81
N GLU A 843 -9.51 4.01 1.68
CA GLU A 843 -8.74 3.67 0.49
C GLU A 843 -8.34 2.19 0.42
N CYS A 844 -8.47 1.61 -0.78
CA CYS A 844 -7.62 0.52 -1.21
C CYS A 844 -6.37 1.13 -1.87
N SER A 845 -5.47 1.72 -1.08
CA SER A 845 -4.36 2.50 -1.62
C SER A 845 -3.41 1.66 -2.50
N ALA A 846 -3.13 2.19 -3.69
CA ALA A 846 -2.40 1.58 -4.80
C ALA A 846 -0.87 1.48 -4.60
N GLY A 847 -0.38 1.42 -3.35
CA GLY A 847 1.04 1.63 -3.03
C GLY A 847 1.84 0.41 -2.56
N THR A 848 1.21 -0.69 -2.13
CA THR A 848 1.90 -1.68 -1.29
C THR A 848 1.66 -3.13 -1.73
N ILE A 849 2.26 -3.60 -2.82
CA ILE A 849 2.41 -5.04 -3.20
C ILE A 849 1.07 -5.87 -3.22
N LEU A 850 -0.10 -5.24 -3.08
CA LEU A 850 -1.39 -5.89 -2.86
C LEU A 850 -2.39 -5.66 -4.01
N GLU A 851 -1.88 -5.34 -5.22
CA GLU A 851 -2.70 -5.36 -6.43
C GLU A 851 -3.29 -6.74 -6.77
N GLU A 852 -2.89 -7.84 -6.11
CA GLU A 852 -3.47 -9.17 -6.38
C GLU A 852 -4.78 -9.47 -5.62
N GLN A 853 -5.25 -8.62 -4.70
CA GLN A 853 -6.45 -8.91 -3.88
C GLN A 853 -7.60 -7.89 -3.98
N CYS A 854 -7.45 -6.79 -4.72
CA CYS A 854 -8.53 -5.83 -5.05
C CYS A 854 -8.77 -5.72 -6.56
N ILE A 855 -8.52 -6.79 -7.32
CA ILE A 855 -8.85 -6.83 -8.76
C ILE A 855 -10.34 -7.08 -8.91
N HIS A 856 -11.02 -6.12 -9.55
CA HIS A 856 -12.24 -6.28 -10.32
C HIS A 856 -12.69 -7.75 -10.51
N ILE A 857 -13.78 -8.14 -9.84
CA ILE A 857 -14.53 -9.34 -10.17
C ILE A 857 -15.16 -9.13 -11.56
N ASN A 858 -14.39 -9.39 -12.62
CA ASN A 858 -14.94 -9.72 -13.92
C ASN A 858 -14.84 -11.23 -14.09
N PHE A 859 -15.99 -11.89 -14.04
CA PHE A 859 -16.18 -13.32 -14.27
C PHE A 859 -15.26 -13.88 -15.37
N SER A 860 -14.43 -14.89 -15.05
CA SER A 860 -13.95 -15.85 -16.05
C SER A 860 -13.54 -17.18 -15.42
N VAL A 861 -14.19 -18.23 -15.89
CA VAL A 861 -14.02 -19.65 -15.55
C VAL A 861 -12.61 -20.14 -15.94
N TYR A 862 -11.88 -20.77 -15.01
CA TYR A 862 -10.60 -21.44 -15.31
C TYR A 862 -10.81 -22.90 -15.76
N LEU A 863 -10.16 -23.28 -16.86
CA LEU A 863 -9.89 -24.68 -17.21
C LEU A 863 -8.36 -24.88 -17.28
N HIS A 864 -7.87 -25.88 -16.55
CA HIS A 864 -6.46 -26.23 -16.33
C HIS A 864 -5.97 -27.28 -17.35
N VAL A 865 -4.82 -27.12 -18.04
CA VAL A 865 -3.92 -28.24 -18.46
C VAL A 865 -2.46 -27.78 -18.69
N HIS A 866 -1.51 -28.67 -18.34
CA HIS A 866 -0.05 -28.54 -18.22
C HIS A 866 0.81 -29.02 -19.45
N PHE A 867 2.06 -28.52 -19.51
CA PHE A 867 3.35 -29.05 -20.07
C PHE A 867 3.94 -28.66 -21.47
N PHE A 868 5.27 -28.48 -21.46
CA PHE A 868 6.23 -27.87 -22.41
C PHE A 868 6.62 -28.66 -23.69
N PHE A 869 6.73 -27.94 -24.83
CA PHE A 869 7.73 -28.05 -25.92
C PHE A 869 7.88 -26.64 -26.57
N PHE A 870 8.98 -26.34 -27.28
CA PHE A 870 9.01 -25.17 -28.18
C PHE A 870 7.97 -25.41 -29.28
N TYR A 871 6.82 -24.74 -29.20
CA TYR A 871 5.73 -24.86 -30.17
C TYR A 871 5.70 -23.60 -31.04
N ILE A 872 6.00 -23.74 -32.33
CA ILE A 872 5.39 -22.87 -33.34
C ILE A 872 3.97 -23.43 -33.52
N TYR A 873 2.96 -22.74 -32.99
CA TYR A 873 1.57 -23.19 -33.16
C TYR A 873 1.16 -23.08 -34.64
N ARG A 874 0.77 -24.22 -35.20
CA ARG A 874 0.16 -24.36 -36.53
C ARG A 874 -1.35 -24.32 -36.32
N HIS A 875 -1.99 -23.15 -36.39
CA HIS A 875 -3.45 -23.09 -36.44
C HIS A 875 -3.92 -23.67 -37.79
N ASN A 876 -4.43 -24.91 -37.77
CA ASN A 876 -5.23 -25.48 -38.85
C ASN A 876 -6.69 -25.10 -38.57
N SER A 877 -7.25 -24.29 -39.49
CA SER A 877 -8.66 -23.94 -39.72
C SER A 877 -9.54 -23.64 -38.52
#